data_AF-A0A7M1Q1B2-F1
#
_entry.id   AF-A0A7M1Q1B2-F1
#
_cell.length_a   1.000
_cell.length_b   1.000
_cell.length_c   1.000
_cell.angle_alpha   90.00
_cell.angle_beta   90.00
_cell.angle_gamma   90.00
#
_symmetry.space_group_name_H-M   'P 1'
#
loop_
_entity.id
_entity.type
_entity.pdbx_description
1 polymer ?
#
loop_
_entity_poly.entity_id
_entity_poly.type
_entity_poly.pdbx_seq_one_letter_code
_entity_poly.pdbx_strand_id
1 'polypeptide(L)'
;MMPIKKYDKPNKTIQCIRLLKILKSKKYVKKAEIAYLLGEETTRNINNYKNTLYDAGYPICYKPGKNGGYTLEFDAMLPSMKMNAFQLKSLSVAYEYLLKESNVPNKNTLLEYLGNAFLENEKTYSNDELALYGHFPLSMPPEQIEKRYYIIQTAIDSKKKVRILYKGYKQDNYKVIHPYKLFKYSNWLVFACDESVSSKKYSRFNKFKLHRMKEIELLYDEYTKDTNYNEDDYFDNQGTKEDSTHVKLKIYGRMGRMLDEKIYGQNQVVTCLNSKQHIYLFEADMRNSLVIRKFILSFGSRCEVIEPADIRYEIVTEAKRTLRYYEKSEKKDKYYFTEQSLCNKEGYDVVTNDEERADKMIIKGKYSEAIVYTDVIEEGAMNQIKDICDIEAFANSKIRVMPDVHQGKGCVIGFTANLGEKVIPNIVGVDIGCGMLTVKLGKIDIDLEKLDDYINKNIPNGKSINQHKQVDFMPVLEDLKLLKDTRQDLKRWNRAIGSLGGGNHFIEVNIDEDDNKYLVIHSGSRNLGHVVATHYQNQAIEYHSGYDNEYLKSRQELIDTYKRDGRRKEIQNAIVDLKVKFYKDKKLPDVMCYLEGDKREEYLHDMSICQRFAELNREVIAKRILNYMFGHDAFQRFQTTHNYIDFEDNIVRKGAIKAAINTEVLIPINMRDGSILAVGKGNDEWNCSAPHGAGRLMSRTKAFESIEFKDFKEEMKGIYSTSVTPKTIDEAPMAYKSIEDIIDNIEDSVEIKAILKPIYNFKSQN
;
A
#
# COMPACT_ATOMS: atom_id res chain seq x y z
N MET A 1 -47.78 45.69 3.81
CA MET A 1 -46.40 45.87 4.32
C MET A 1 -46.14 44.84 5.40
N MET A 2 -45.47 43.74 5.05
CA MET A 2 -44.88 42.80 6.02
C MET A 2 -43.37 43.08 6.05
N PRO A 3 -42.71 43.01 7.22
CA PRO A 3 -41.33 43.45 7.37
C PRO A 3 -40.40 42.46 6.69
N ILE A 4 -39.58 42.97 5.78
CA ILE A 4 -38.43 42.24 5.24
C ILE A 4 -37.51 41.93 6.42
N LYS A 5 -37.32 40.63 6.72
CA LYS A 5 -36.28 40.19 7.65
C LYS A 5 -34.96 40.81 7.21
N LYS A 6 -34.34 41.61 8.09
CA LYS A 6 -32.95 42.06 7.95
C LYS A 6 -32.08 40.82 7.77
N TYR A 7 -31.66 40.54 6.54
CA TYR A 7 -30.50 39.69 6.32
C TYR A 7 -29.32 40.39 6.98
N ASP A 8 -28.55 39.67 7.80
CA ASP A 8 -27.27 40.14 8.29
C ASP A 8 -26.46 40.66 7.10
N LYS A 9 -25.94 41.90 7.23
CA LYS A 9 -25.13 42.51 6.17
C LYS A 9 -24.04 41.50 5.77
N PRO A 10 -23.96 41.09 4.50
CA PRO A 10 -22.97 40.12 4.06
C PRO A 10 -21.58 40.61 4.44
N ASN A 11 -20.80 39.72 5.07
CA ASN A 11 -19.44 39.99 5.53
C ASN A 11 -18.64 40.67 4.41
N LYS A 12 -17.96 41.79 4.74
CA LYS A 12 -17.15 42.59 3.80
C LYS A 12 -16.21 41.72 2.96
N THR A 13 -15.64 40.67 3.55
CA THR A 13 -14.77 39.69 2.87
C THR A 13 -15.51 38.90 1.78
N ILE A 14 -16.73 38.46 2.05
CA ILE A 14 -17.58 37.74 1.07
C ILE A 14 -17.92 38.65 -0.12
N GLN A 15 -18.24 39.91 0.14
CA GLN A 15 -18.54 40.88 -0.93
C GLN A 15 -17.30 41.21 -1.78
N CYS A 16 -16.11 41.26 -1.19
CA CYS A 16 -14.86 41.43 -1.94
C CYS A 16 -14.56 40.22 -2.84
N ILE A 17 -14.78 38.98 -2.36
CA ILE A 17 -14.59 37.75 -3.17
C ILE A 17 -15.59 37.70 -4.33
N ARG A 18 -16.86 38.05 -4.08
CA ARG A 18 -17.88 38.11 -5.14
C ARG A 18 -17.55 39.18 -6.18
N LEU A 19 -17.04 40.34 -5.76
CA LEU A 19 -16.57 41.39 -6.67
C LEU A 19 -15.43 40.88 -7.58
N LEU A 20 -14.44 40.18 -7.02
CA LEU A 20 -13.36 39.56 -7.81
C LEU A 20 -13.90 38.59 -8.87
N LYS A 21 -14.85 37.72 -8.51
CA LYS A 21 -15.48 36.78 -9.46
C LYS A 21 -16.20 37.51 -10.60
N ILE A 22 -16.94 38.57 -10.28
CA ILE A 22 -17.64 39.38 -11.29
C ILE A 22 -16.63 40.00 -12.27
N LEU A 23 -15.55 40.60 -11.75
CA LEU A 23 -14.52 41.24 -12.57
C LEU A 23 -13.67 40.24 -13.38
N LYS A 24 -13.51 38.99 -12.94
CA LYS A 24 -12.89 37.92 -13.75
C LYS A 24 -13.80 37.42 -14.86
N SER A 25 -15.10 37.35 -14.62
CA SER A 25 -16.07 36.82 -15.59
C SER A 25 -16.35 37.76 -16.77
N LYS A 26 -16.05 39.06 -16.64
CA LYS A 26 -16.37 40.08 -17.64
C LYS A 26 -15.22 41.07 -17.78
N LYS A 27 -14.86 41.41 -19.03
CA LYS A 27 -13.73 42.29 -19.33
C LYS A 27 -13.84 43.71 -18.72
N TYR A 28 -15.05 44.27 -18.66
CA TYR A 28 -15.33 45.57 -18.01
C TYR A 28 -16.73 45.56 -17.40
N VAL A 29 -16.90 46.05 -16.17
CA VAL A 29 -18.21 46.09 -15.48
C VAL A 29 -18.49 47.47 -14.89
N LYS A 30 -19.69 48.02 -15.12
CA LYS A 30 -20.06 49.35 -14.61
C LYS A 30 -20.33 49.33 -13.11
N LYS A 31 -20.07 50.46 -12.43
CA LYS A 31 -20.25 50.57 -10.97
C LYS A 31 -21.66 50.19 -10.48
N ALA A 32 -22.68 50.63 -11.21
CA ALA A 32 -24.07 50.35 -10.89
C ALA A 32 -24.42 48.86 -11.09
N GLU A 33 -23.86 48.22 -12.12
CA GLU A 33 -24.04 46.79 -12.37
C GLU A 33 -23.34 45.96 -11.28
N ILE A 34 -22.16 46.38 -10.83
CA ILE A 34 -21.48 45.75 -9.68
C ILE A 34 -22.35 45.82 -8.43
N ALA A 35 -22.93 46.99 -8.12
CA ALA A 35 -23.80 47.14 -6.95
C ALA A 35 -25.04 46.23 -7.04
N TYR A 36 -25.66 46.14 -8.21
CA TYR A 36 -26.79 45.25 -8.47
C TYR A 36 -26.42 43.76 -8.28
N LEU A 37 -25.32 43.31 -8.88
CA LEU A 37 -24.87 41.91 -8.81
C LEU A 37 -24.40 41.49 -7.41
N LEU A 38 -23.93 42.44 -6.60
CA LEU A 38 -23.57 42.21 -5.19
C LEU A 38 -24.76 42.32 -4.24
N GLY A 39 -25.92 42.78 -4.70
CA GLY A 39 -27.10 43.05 -3.87
C GLY A 39 -26.93 44.25 -2.94
N GLU A 40 -26.12 45.24 -3.32
CA GLU A 40 -25.89 46.47 -2.57
C GLU A 40 -26.90 47.56 -2.97
N GLU A 41 -27.58 48.15 -1.98
CA GLU A 41 -28.58 49.20 -2.21
C GLU A 41 -27.99 50.51 -2.75
N THR A 42 -26.68 50.75 -2.56
CA THR A 42 -26.01 51.96 -3.04
C THR A 42 -24.62 51.68 -3.60
N THR A 43 -24.16 52.51 -4.54
CA THR A 43 -22.81 52.40 -5.13
C THR A 43 -21.68 52.87 -4.20
N ARG A 44 -22.00 53.34 -2.98
CA ARG A 44 -21.03 53.94 -2.05
C ARG A 44 -20.04 52.90 -1.52
N ASN A 45 -20.51 51.68 -1.25
CA ASN A 45 -19.70 50.58 -0.71
C ASN A 45 -18.70 49.99 -1.73
N ILE A 46 -18.96 50.16 -3.03
CA ILE A 46 -18.11 49.60 -4.09
C ILE A 46 -16.70 50.18 -4.06
N ASN A 47 -16.55 51.47 -3.74
CA ASN A 47 -15.21 52.06 -3.57
C ASN A 47 -14.47 51.46 -2.37
N ASN A 48 -15.18 51.13 -1.29
CA ASN A 48 -14.59 50.51 -0.11
C ASN A 48 -14.10 49.09 -0.40
N TYR A 49 -14.90 48.28 -1.11
CA TYR A 49 -14.48 46.94 -1.56
C TYR A 49 -13.31 47.01 -2.54
N LYS A 50 -13.34 47.97 -3.47
CA LYS A 50 -12.25 48.19 -4.42
C LYS A 50 -10.94 48.53 -3.71
N ASN A 51 -10.96 49.45 -2.75
CA ASN A 51 -9.78 49.82 -1.98
C ASN A 51 -9.30 48.64 -1.12
N THR A 52 -10.22 47.89 -0.51
CA THR A 52 -9.87 46.69 0.27
C THR A 52 -9.20 45.62 -0.59
N LEU A 53 -9.66 45.44 -1.84
CA LEU A 53 -9.04 44.53 -2.80
C LEU A 53 -7.68 45.05 -3.28
N TYR A 54 -7.56 46.36 -3.51
CA TYR A 54 -6.31 47.02 -3.86
C TYR A 54 -5.25 46.82 -2.76
N ASP A 55 -5.61 47.06 -1.50
CA ASP A 55 -4.75 46.84 -0.33
C ASP A 55 -4.37 45.36 -0.16
N ALA A 56 -5.21 44.44 -0.65
CA ALA A 56 -4.97 43.00 -0.68
C ALA A 56 -4.20 42.51 -1.92
N GLY A 57 -3.68 43.41 -2.75
CA GLY A 57 -2.86 43.07 -3.93
C GLY A 57 -3.64 42.84 -5.23
N TYR A 58 -4.92 43.22 -5.29
CA TYR A 58 -5.78 43.13 -6.48
C TYR A 58 -6.10 44.51 -7.03
N PRO A 59 -5.21 45.11 -7.84
CA PRO A 59 -5.45 46.42 -8.40
C PRO A 59 -6.61 46.40 -9.40
N ILE A 60 -7.60 47.27 -9.16
CA ILE A 60 -8.78 47.43 -10.01
C ILE A 60 -8.72 48.77 -10.72
N CYS A 61 -8.58 48.72 -12.05
CA CYS A 61 -8.54 49.89 -12.91
C CYS A 61 -9.95 50.28 -13.38
N TYR A 62 -10.11 51.54 -13.77
CA TYR A 62 -11.34 52.03 -14.39
C TYR A 62 -11.04 52.57 -15.79
N LYS A 63 -11.77 52.08 -16.79
CA LYS A 63 -11.71 52.61 -18.16
C LYS A 63 -12.91 53.53 -18.43
N PRO A 64 -12.72 54.81 -18.76
CA PRO A 64 -13.82 55.72 -19.11
C PRO A 64 -14.40 55.39 -20.50
N GLY A 65 -15.69 55.73 -20.72
CA GLY A 65 -16.38 55.60 -22.02
C GLY A 65 -17.68 54.77 -21.97
N LYS A 66 -18.46 54.77 -23.06
CA LYS A 66 -19.77 54.10 -23.16
C LYS A 66 -19.71 52.58 -22.88
N ASN A 67 -18.59 51.96 -23.29
CA ASN A 67 -18.24 50.54 -23.09
C ASN A 67 -17.14 50.34 -22.04
N GLY A 68 -16.88 51.38 -21.23
CA GLY A 68 -15.90 51.37 -20.15
C GLY A 68 -16.50 50.88 -18.82
N GLY A 69 -15.63 50.51 -17.89
CA GLY A 69 -16.01 49.96 -16.59
C GLY A 69 -14.78 49.60 -15.75
N TYR A 70 -15.03 49.04 -14.56
CA TYR A 70 -14.00 48.48 -13.71
C TYR A 70 -13.51 47.14 -14.25
N THR A 71 -12.22 46.89 -14.11
CA THR A 71 -11.55 45.64 -14.51
C THR A 71 -10.32 45.40 -13.65
N LEU A 72 -9.79 44.18 -13.64
CA LEU A 72 -8.53 43.86 -12.96
C LEU A 72 -7.34 44.23 -13.86
N GLU A 73 -6.28 44.80 -13.27
CA GLU A 73 -5.09 45.24 -14.00
C GLU A 73 -4.28 44.05 -14.57
N PHE A 74 -4.36 42.89 -13.91
CA PHE A 74 -3.72 41.62 -14.31
C PHE A 74 -4.62 40.42 -13.99
N ASP A 75 -4.35 39.24 -14.53
CA ASP A 75 -5.07 37.98 -14.23
C ASP A 75 -4.68 37.45 -12.84
N ALA A 76 -4.96 38.23 -11.80
CA ALA A 76 -4.56 37.93 -10.43
C ALA A 76 -5.29 36.66 -9.94
N MET A 77 -4.54 35.63 -9.54
CA MET A 77 -5.07 34.43 -8.89
C MET A 77 -5.80 34.79 -7.59
N LEU A 78 -6.90 34.11 -7.25
CA LEU A 78 -7.66 34.40 -6.02
C LEU A 78 -6.75 34.27 -4.78
N PRO A 79 -7.00 35.03 -3.68
CA PRO A 79 -6.06 35.04 -2.57
C PRO A 79 -5.99 33.68 -1.89
N SER A 80 -4.77 33.23 -1.65
CA SER A 80 -4.47 31.95 -1.02
C SER A 80 -5.05 31.90 0.40
N MET A 81 -5.82 30.86 0.68
CA MET A 81 -6.23 30.55 2.04
C MET A 81 -5.06 29.80 2.68
N LYS A 82 -4.42 30.38 3.71
CA LYS A 82 -3.45 29.63 4.53
C LYS A 82 -4.21 28.52 5.25
N MET A 83 -4.04 27.31 4.78
CA MET A 83 -4.68 26.13 5.34
C MET A 83 -3.81 25.55 6.45
N ASN A 84 -4.43 25.08 7.53
CA ASN A 84 -3.68 24.37 8.57
C ASN A 84 -3.36 22.93 8.13
N ALA A 85 -2.46 22.26 8.86
CA ALA A 85 -2.00 20.92 8.52
C ALA A 85 -3.14 19.89 8.39
N PHE A 86 -4.21 20.01 9.20
CA PHE A 86 -5.37 19.12 9.14
C PHE A 86 -6.22 19.34 7.88
N GLN A 87 -6.40 20.61 7.48
CA GLN A 87 -7.12 20.97 6.27
C GLN A 87 -6.36 20.54 5.01
N LEU A 88 -5.04 20.74 4.99
CA LEU A 88 -4.16 20.25 3.92
C LEU A 88 -4.19 18.72 3.83
N LYS A 89 -4.16 18.01 4.96
CA LYS A 89 -4.28 16.54 5.01
C LYS A 89 -5.67 16.06 4.52
N SER A 90 -6.73 16.78 4.86
CA SER A 90 -8.09 16.45 4.40
C SER A 90 -8.23 16.64 2.88
N LEU A 91 -7.61 17.70 2.33
CA LEU A 91 -7.59 17.95 0.90
C LEU A 91 -6.68 16.96 0.17
N SER A 92 -5.56 16.53 0.75
CA SER A 92 -4.68 15.52 0.13
C SER A 92 -5.37 14.17 0.02
N VAL A 93 -6.14 13.79 1.04
CA VAL A 93 -7.02 12.61 0.99
C VAL A 93 -8.05 12.73 -0.14
N ALA A 94 -8.67 13.90 -0.31
CA ALA A 94 -9.63 14.12 -1.39
C ALA A 94 -8.96 14.11 -2.78
N TYR A 95 -7.76 14.65 -2.89
CA TYR A 95 -6.95 14.66 -4.12
C TYR A 95 -6.54 13.25 -4.56
N GLU A 96 -6.00 12.46 -3.63
CA GLU A 96 -5.65 11.05 -3.85
C GLU A 96 -6.88 10.19 -4.17
N TYR A 97 -8.01 10.42 -3.48
CA TYR A 97 -9.28 9.77 -3.81
C TYR A 97 -9.70 10.06 -5.25
N LEU A 98 -9.61 11.32 -5.69
CA LEU A 98 -9.91 11.70 -7.06
C LEU A 98 -8.94 11.08 -8.06
N LEU A 99 -7.63 11.00 -7.76
CA LEU A 99 -6.63 10.34 -8.61
C LEU A 99 -6.99 8.86 -8.87
N LYS A 100 -7.47 8.16 -7.85
CA LYS A 100 -7.80 6.73 -7.91
C LYS A 100 -9.19 6.45 -8.49
N GLU A 101 -10.11 7.40 -8.39
CA GLU A 101 -11.44 7.26 -8.97
C GLU A 101 -11.46 7.57 -10.47
N SER A 102 -11.87 6.59 -11.28
CA SER A 102 -11.92 6.72 -12.75
C SER A 102 -13.22 7.37 -13.25
N ASN A 103 -14.23 7.49 -12.40
CA ASN A 103 -15.60 7.82 -12.83
C ASN A 103 -16.10 9.16 -12.28
N VAL A 104 -15.22 10.13 -12.06
CA VAL A 104 -15.60 11.46 -11.54
C VAL A 104 -15.62 12.49 -12.68
N PRO A 105 -16.75 13.14 -12.98
CA PRO A 105 -16.85 14.22 -13.96
C PRO A 105 -16.00 15.43 -13.56
N ASN A 106 -15.40 16.12 -14.54
CA ASN A 106 -14.47 17.25 -14.36
C ASN A 106 -13.28 16.93 -13.44
N LYS A 107 -12.87 15.65 -13.34
CA LYS A 107 -11.77 15.19 -12.48
C LYS A 107 -10.49 15.97 -12.73
N ASN A 108 -10.09 16.16 -13.98
CA ASN A 108 -8.84 16.85 -14.30
C ASN A 108 -8.87 18.31 -13.84
N THR A 109 -9.99 18.99 -13.99
CA THR A 109 -10.19 20.36 -13.50
C THR A 109 -10.21 20.43 -11.97
N LEU A 110 -10.82 19.47 -11.29
CA LEU A 110 -10.79 19.37 -9.83
C LEU A 110 -9.37 19.11 -9.32
N LEU A 111 -8.63 18.20 -9.96
CA LEU A 111 -7.23 17.94 -9.67
C LEU A 111 -6.36 19.18 -9.93
N GLU A 112 -6.61 19.93 -11.00
CA GLU A 112 -5.90 21.17 -11.26
C GLU A 112 -6.14 22.22 -10.16
N TYR A 113 -7.39 22.42 -9.74
CA TYR A 113 -7.71 23.37 -8.66
C TYR A 113 -7.14 22.95 -7.30
N LEU A 114 -7.18 21.66 -6.98
CA LEU A 114 -6.59 21.12 -5.76
C LEU A 114 -5.05 21.19 -5.80
N GLY A 115 -4.44 20.86 -6.95
CA GLY A 115 -3.00 20.96 -7.19
C GLY A 115 -2.48 22.38 -6.98
N ASN A 116 -3.19 23.37 -7.52
CA ASN A 116 -2.86 24.78 -7.31
C ASN A 116 -2.99 25.20 -5.83
N ALA A 117 -3.98 24.68 -5.10
CA ALA A 117 -4.12 24.93 -3.66
C ALA A 117 -2.97 24.32 -2.82
N PHE A 118 -2.35 23.21 -3.27
CA PHE A 118 -1.17 22.63 -2.62
C PHE A 118 0.12 23.42 -2.91
N LEU A 119 0.34 23.83 -4.17
CA LEU A 119 1.52 24.59 -4.60
C LEU A 119 1.64 25.95 -3.86
N GLU A 120 0.51 26.57 -3.50
CA GLU A 120 0.49 27.85 -2.78
C GLU A 120 0.78 27.75 -1.27
N ASN A 121 0.82 26.55 -0.69
CA ASN A 121 0.98 26.32 0.77
C ASN A 121 2.30 25.60 1.15
N GLU A 122 3.35 25.69 0.32
CA GLU A 122 4.56 24.86 0.47
C GLU A 122 5.23 24.88 1.87
N LYS A 123 5.05 23.77 2.59
CA LYS A 123 6.14 22.89 3.06
C LYS A 123 5.71 21.43 2.88
N THR A 124 6.40 20.74 1.96
CA THR A 124 6.59 19.27 1.86
C THR A 124 5.38 18.35 2.01
N TYR A 125 5.00 17.68 0.90
CA TYR A 125 4.46 16.32 0.94
C TYR A 125 5.06 15.50 -0.21
N SER A 126 5.59 14.33 0.11
CA SER A 126 6.00 13.30 -0.84
C SER A 126 4.77 12.52 -1.30
N ASN A 127 4.71 12.17 -2.58
CA ASN A 127 3.62 11.45 -3.26
C ASN A 127 3.40 9.99 -2.81
N ASP A 128 3.81 9.61 -1.60
CA ASP A 128 3.69 8.25 -1.11
C ASP A 128 2.83 8.25 0.16
N GLU A 129 1.57 7.83 0.00
CA GLU A 129 0.70 7.10 0.93
C GLU A 129 -0.74 7.64 0.95
N LEU A 130 -1.65 6.84 0.37
CA LEU A 130 -3.07 6.70 0.77
C LEU A 130 -3.72 5.61 -0.09
N ALA A 131 -3.50 4.34 0.22
CA ALA A 131 -4.25 3.24 -0.40
C ALA A 131 -5.68 3.20 0.17
N LEU A 132 -6.62 3.80 -0.57
CA LEU A 132 -8.04 3.54 -0.41
C LEU A 132 -8.47 2.45 -1.40
N TYR A 133 -9.31 1.55 -0.89
CA TYR A 133 -9.86 0.32 -1.45
C TYR A 133 -9.94 0.20 -2.97
N GLY A 134 -9.73 -1.04 -3.44
CA GLY A 134 -9.89 -1.45 -4.83
C GLY A 134 -11.23 -1.02 -5.43
N HIS A 135 -11.16 -0.12 -6.41
CA HIS A 135 -12.28 0.23 -7.26
C HIS A 135 -11.99 -0.28 -8.67
N PHE A 136 -12.76 -1.27 -9.11
CA PHE A 136 -12.72 -1.69 -10.50
C PHE A 136 -13.20 -0.52 -11.39
N PRO A 137 -12.41 -0.10 -12.39
CA PRO A 137 -12.84 0.94 -13.31
C PRO A 137 -14.11 0.49 -14.03
N LEU A 138 -14.98 1.44 -14.38
CA LEU A 138 -16.07 1.09 -15.28
C LEU A 138 -15.46 0.70 -16.63
N SER A 139 -16.06 -0.28 -17.31
CA SER A 139 -15.73 -0.63 -18.70
C SER A 139 -16.13 0.46 -19.71
N MET A 140 -16.21 1.72 -19.27
CA MET A 140 -16.67 2.88 -20.02
C MET A 140 -15.64 4.00 -19.89
N PRO A 141 -15.25 4.65 -21.00
CA PRO A 141 -14.33 5.78 -20.96
C PRO A 141 -14.86 6.92 -20.07
N PRO A 142 -13.99 7.57 -19.26
CA PRO A 142 -14.39 8.66 -18.37
C PRO A 142 -15.11 9.81 -19.08
N GLU A 143 -14.73 10.14 -20.33
CA GLU A 143 -15.37 11.23 -21.09
C GLU A 143 -16.85 10.94 -21.37
N GLN A 144 -17.22 9.67 -21.52
CA GLN A 144 -18.61 9.27 -21.72
C GLN A 144 -19.44 9.44 -20.44
N ILE A 145 -18.88 9.10 -19.28
CA ILE A 145 -19.54 9.32 -17.98
C ILE A 145 -19.73 10.83 -17.74
N GLU A 146 -18.71 11.63 -18.05
CA GLU A 146 -18.74 13.09 -17.93
C GLU A 146 -19.80 13.73 -18.82
N LYS A 147 -19.86 13.34 -20.10
CA LYS A 147 -20.89 13.80 -21.03
C LYS A 147 -22.30 13.49 -20.50
N ARG A 148 -22.51 12.28 -19.99
CA ARG A 148 -23.81 11.86 -19.45
C ARG A 148 -24.17 12.62 -18.16
N TYR A 149 -23.19 12.85 -17.29
CA TYR A 149 -23.37 13.65 -16.09
C TYR A 149 -23.82 15.06 -16.45
N TYR A 150 -23.14 15.71 -17.40
CA TYR A 150 -23.46 17.08 -17.82
C TYR A 150 -24.89 17.19 -18.36
N ILE A 151 -25.31 16.24 -19.21
CA ILE A 151 -26.66 16.22 -19.77
C ILE A 151 -27.71 16.07 -18.66
N ILE A 152 -27.52 15.14 -17.72
CA ILE A 152 -28.47 14.92 -16.61
C ILE A 152 -28.48 16.10 -15.63
N GLN A 153 -27.31 16.66 -15.29
CA GLN A 153 -27.25 17.83 -14.41
C GLN A 153 -27.92 19.04 -15.04
N THR A 154 -27.70 19.27 -16.34
CA THR A 154 -28.39 20.31 -17.10
C THR A 154 -29.91 20.09 -17.08
N ALA A 155 -30.37 18.84 -17.25
CA ALA A 155 -31.78 18.50 -17.19
C ALA A 155 -32.41 18.76 -15.81
N ILE A 156 -31.67 18.52 -14.73
CA ILE A 156 -32.10 18.82 -13.35
C ILE A 156 -32.20 20.34 -13.16
N ASP A 157 -31.15 21.08 -13.53
CA ASP A 157 -31.06 22.54 -13.33
C ASP A 157 -32.11 23.28 -14.15
N SER A 158 -32.39 22.80 -15.37
CA SER A 158 -33.38 23.37 -16.28
C SER A 158 -34.76 22.72 -16.20
N LYS A 159 -34.99 21.77 -15.28
CA LYS A 159 -36.24 20.99 -15.13
C LYS A 159 -36.78 20.37 -16.42
N LYS A 160 -35.89 19.89 -17.29
CA LYS A 160 -36.24 19.26 -18.58
C LYS A 160 -36.33 17.75 -18.46
N LYS A 161 -37.22 17.14 -19.23
CA LYS A 161 -37.34 15.68 -19.34
C LYS A 161 -36.15 15.10 -20.10
N VAL A 162 -35.83 13.84 -19.82
CA VAL A 162 -34.74 13.13 -20.50
C VAL A 162 -35.25 11.80 -21.04
N ARG A 163 -34.98 11.52 -22.32
CA ARG A 163 -35.15 10.20 -22.91
C ARG A 163 -33.85 9.43 -22.79
N ILE A 164 -33.92 8.21 -22.26
CA ILE A 164 -32.76 7.31 -22.09
C ILE A 164 -33.02 5.96 -22.75
N LEU A 165 -32.00 5.38 -23.39
CA LEU A 165 -31.94 3.95 -23.67
C LEU A 165 -31.22 3.26 -22.51
N TYR A 166 -31.96 2.56 -21.65
CA TYR A 166 -31.41 2.01 -20.42
C TYR A 166 -31.07 0.52 -20.56
N LYS A 167 -29.81 0.16 -20.28
CA LYS A 167 -29.33 -1.22 -20.29
C LYS A 167 -29.89 -2.01 -19.10
N GLY A 168 -30.92 -2.81 -19.37
CA GLY A 168 -31.51 -3.73 -18.39
C GLY A 168 -30.71 -5.03 -18.24
N TYR A 169 -31.07 -5.87 -17.27
CA TYR A 169 -30.43 -7.17 -17.08
C TYR A 169 -30.90 -8.24 -18.08
N LYS A 170 -32.11 -8.09 -18.62
CA LYS A 170 -32.69 -9.00 -19.62
C LYS A 170 -32.72 -8.39 -21.02
N GLN A 171 -33.14 -7.13 -21.12
CA GLN A 171 -33.21 -6.37 -22.37
C GLN A 171 -33.05 -4.87 -22.12
N ASP A 172 -32.67 -4.14 -23.16
CA ASP A 172 -32.59 -2.68 -23.14
C ASP A 172 -33.96 -2.07 -23.41
N ASN A 173 -34.29 -0.95 -22.75
CA ASN A 173 -35.59 -0.30 -22.93
C ASN A 173 -35.44 1.22 -22.98
N TYR A 174 -36.23 1.86 -23.84
CA TYR A 174 -36.39 3.31 -23.83
C TYR A 174 -37.27 3.76 -22.67
N LYS A 175 -36.86 4.82 -21.99
CA LYS A 175 -37.59 5.44 -20.88
C LYS A 175 -37.56 6.95 -21.01
N VAL A 176 -38.66 7.59 -20.62
CA VAL A 176 -38.70 9.04 -20.39
C VAL A 176 -38.73 9.26 -18.88
N ILE A 177 -37.73 9.99 -18.39
CA ILE A 177 -37.53 10.22 -16.97
C ILE A 177 -37.54 11.71 -16.62
N HIS A 178 -38.01 12.03 -15.42
CA HIS A 178 -37.90 13.36 -14.81
C HIS A 178 -36.77 13.30 -13.77
N PRO A 179 -35.56 13.77 -14.08
CA PRO A 179 -34.42 13.64 -13.18
C PRO A 179 -34.50 14.65 -12.03
N TYR A 180 -34.59 14.18 -10.79
CA TYR A 180 -34.77 15.04 -9.60
C TYR A 180 -33.47 15.29 -8.86
N LYS A 181 -32.60 14.27 -8.81
CA LYS A 181 -31.32 14.34 -8.09
C LYS A 181 -30.29 13.43 -8.75
N LEU A 182 -29.07 13.93 -8.85
CA LEU A 182 -27.89 13.18 -9.29
C LEU A 182 -26.95 13.06 -8.09
N PHE A 183 -26.56 11.83 -7.74
CA PHE A 183 -25.75 11.58 -6.55
C PHE A 183 -24.84 10.36 -6.72
N LYS A 184 -23.78 10.28 -5.92
CA LYS A 184 -22.80 9.20 -5.92
C LYS A 184 -22.99 8.33 -4.67
N TYR A 185 -23.13 7.03 -4.89
CA TYR A 185 -23.02 5.99 -3.86
C TYR A 185 -21.82 5.10 -4.22
N SER A 186 -22.04 3.86 -4.66
CA SER A 186 -20.98 3.08 -5.36
C SER A 186 -20.80 3.51 -6.82
N ASN A 187 -21.89 3.94 -7.47
CA ASN A 187 -21.93 4.43 -8.84
C ASN A 187 -22.67 5.77 -8.88
N TRP A 188 -22.54 6.52 -9.98
CA TRP A 188 -23.41 7.66 -10.25
C TRP A 188 -24.84 7.19 -10.50
N LEU A 189 -25.77 7.73 -9.73
CA LEU A 189 -27.18 7.39 -9.75
C LEU A 189 -28.00 8.65 -10.03
N VAL A 190 -28.99 8.49 -10.89
CA VAL A 190 -30.04 9.48 -11.14
C VAL A 190 -31.29 9.01 -10.44
N PHE A 191 -31.77 9.76 -9.46
CA PHE A 191 -33.10 9.57 -8.90
C PHE A 191 -34.11 10.32 -9.77
N ALA A 192 -35.08 9.60 -10.32
CA ALA A 192 -36.00 10.17 -11.30
C ALA A 192 -37.39 9.53 -11.22
N CYS A 193 -38.41 10.31 -11.58
CA CYS A 193 -39.73 9.76 -11.88
C CYS A 193 -39.72 9.10 -13.27
N ASP A 194 -40.21 7.88 -13.39
CA ASP A 194 -40.26 7.11 -14.64
C ASP A 194 -41.68 7.11 -15.22
N GLU A 195 -41.89 7.79 -16.35
CA GLU A 195 -43.20 7.89 -17.00
C GLU A 195 -43.70 6.54 -17.52
N SER A 196 -42.80 5.56 -17.75
CA SER A 196 -43.19 4.23 -18.22
C SER A 196 -43.89 3.38 -17.15
N VAL A 197 -43.87 3.80 -15.88
CA VAL A 197 -44.48 3.08 -14.76
C VAL A 197 -45.89 3.61 -14.49
N SER A 198 -46.89 2.99 -15.14
CA SER A 198 -48.31 3.35 -14.99
C SER A 198 -49.02 2.68 -13.81
N SER A 199 -48.45 1.61 -13.24
CA SER A 199 -49.05 0.78 -12.19
C SER A 199 -49.03 1.43 -10.80
N LYS A 200 -50.17 1.40 -10.09
CA LYS A 200 -50.29 1.81 -8.66
C LYS A 200 -49.51 0.91 -7.68
N LYS A 201 -49.00 -0.24 -8.12
CA LYS A 201 -48.35 -1.25 -7.25
C LYS A 201 -46.85 -1.01 -7.04
N TYR A 202 -46.21 -0.16 -7.86
CA TYR A 202 -44.78 0.13 -7.79
C TYR A 202 -44.55 1.65 -7.70
N SER A 203 -43.53 2.06 -6.96
CA SER A 203 -43.17 3.48 -6.91
C SER A 203 -42.76 3.98 -8.30
N ARG A 204 -43.33 5.12 -8.72
CA ARG A 204 -42.94 5.80 -9.95
C ARG A 204 -41.53 6.39 -9.88
N PHE A 205 -40.98 6.52 -8.68
CA PHE A 205 -39.62 7.02 -8.45
C PHE A 205 -38.61 5.87 -8.45
N ASN A 206 -37.59 6.00 -9.29
CA ASN A 206 -36.58 4.96 -9.51
C ASN A 206 -35.15 5.53 -9.52
N LYS A 207 -34.18 4.67 -9.23
CA LYS A 207 -32.74 4.96 -9.28
C LYS A 207 -32.15 4.39 -10.57
N PHE A 208 -31.57 5.24 -11.41
CA PHE A 208 -30.95 4.85 -12.67
C PHE A 208 -29.42 5.02 -12.60
N LYS A 209 -28.67 3.92 -12.76
CA LYS A 209 -27.20 3.97 -12.92
C LYS A 209 -26.80 4.72 -14.19
N LEU A 210 -26.02 5.78 -14.05
CA LEU A 210 -25.60 6.65 -15.15
C LEU A 210 -24.81 5.89 -16.24
N HIS A 211 -23.97 4.94 -15.86
CA HIS A 211 -23.19 4.12 -16.81
C HIS A 211 -24.05 3.16 -17.64
N ARG A 212 -25.29 2.86 -17.23
CA ARG A 212 -26.22 1.99 -17.98
C ARG A 212 -27.07 2.74 -19.01
N MET A 213 -27.00 4.06 -19.05
CA MET A 213 -27.74 4.87 -20.03
C MET A 213 -26.98 4.90 -21.36
N LYS A 214 -27.26 4.00 -22.30
CA LYS A 214 -26.54 3.90 -23.57
C LYS A 214 -26.70 5.17 -24.42
N GLU A 215 -27.92 5.68 -24.47
CA GLU A 215 -28.29 6.93 -25.14
C GLU A 215 -28.98 7.85 -24.13
N ILE A 216 -28.71 9.16 -24.24
CA ILE A 216 -29.33 10.21 -23.42
C ILE A 216 -29.65 11.39 -24.32
N GLU A 217 -30.92 11.77 -24.37
CA GLU A 217 -31.44 12.88 -25.14
C GLU A 217 -32.20 13.84 -24.20
N LEU A 218 -31.77 15.10 -24.16
CA LEU A 218 -32.47 16.15 -23.43
C LEU A 218 -33.67 16.62 -24.25
N LEU A 219 -34.88 16.49 -23.69
CA LEU A 219 -36.11 16.86 -24.38
C LEU A 219 -36.43 18.35 -24.18
N TYR A 220 -37.25 18.91 -25.06
CA TYR A 220 -37.75 20.28 -24.93
C TYR A 220 -38.80 20.41 -23.82
N ASP A 221 -39.52 19.33 -23.52
CA ASP A 221 -40.57 19.31 -22.51
C ASP A 221 -40.00 19.51 -21.09
N GLU A 222 -40.62 20.42 -20.34
CA GLU A 222 -40.34 20.62 -18.92
C GLU A 222 -41.19 19.67 -18.06
N TYR A 223 -40.73 19.39 -16.84
CA TYR A 223 -41.51 18.67 -15.83
C TYR A 223 -41.65 19.53 -14.56
N THR A 224 -42.78 19.38 -13.87
CA THR A 224 -42.95 19.89 -12.52
C THR A 224 -42.65 18.77 -11.53
N LYS A 225 -41.99 19.10 -10.42
CA LYS A 225 -41.79 18.11 -9.35
C LYS A 225 -43.16 17.70 -8.81
N ASP A 226 -43.38 16.40 -8.66
CA ASP A 226 -44.61 15.82 -8.12
C ASP A 226 -44.87 16.38 -6.72
N THR A 227 -46.09 16.81 -6.44
CA THR A 227 -46.47 17.42 -5.16
C THR A 227 -46.35 16.44 -3.98
N ASN A 228 -46.37 15.14 -4.24
CA ASN A 228 -46.21 14.09 -3.22
C ASN A 228 -44.75 13.65 -3.04
N TYR A 229 -43.79 14.28 -3.73
CA TYR A 229 -42.38 13.99 -3.53
C TYR A 229 -41.85 14.68 -2.27
N ASN A 230 -41.53 13.89 -1.25
CA ASN A 230 -40.72 14.33 -0.12
C ASN A 230 -39.35 13.63 -0.16
N GLU A 231 -38.27 14.39 -0.05
CA GLU A 231 -36.90 13.87 -0.13
C GLU A 231 -36.56 12.93 1.04
N ASP A 232 -37.12 13.20 2.23
CA ASP A 232 -36.90 12.41 3.47
C ASP A 232 -37.55 11.01 3.44
N ASP A 233 -38.43 10.77 2.46
CA ASP A 233 -39.03 9.46 2.22
C ASP A 233 -38.06 8.52 1.49
N TYR A 234 -37.08 9.07 0.77
CA TYR A 234 -36.16 8.31 -0.09
C TYR A 234 -34.70 8.40 0.34
N PHE A 235 -34.33 9.42 1.13
CA PHE A 235 -32.96 9.68 1.55
C PHE A 235 -32.87 9.90 3.07
N ASP A 236 -31.72 9.57 3.65
CA ASP A 236 -31.38 9.84 5.04
C ASP A 236 -29.90 10.30 5.16
N ASN A 237 -29.41 10.53 6.38
CA ASN A 237 -28.04 10.99 6.65
C ASN A 237 -26.94 10.03 6.13
N GLN A 238 -27.29 8.81 5.74
CA GLN A 238 -26.37 7.79 5.23
C GLN A 238 -26.56 7.51 3.72
N GLY A 239 -27.42 8.25 3.02
CA GLY A 239 -27.64 8.13 1.59
C GLY A 239 -29.09 7.79 1.27
N THR A 240 -29.35 6.60 0.72
CA THR A 240 -30.73 6.20 0.38
C THR A 240 -31.38 5.40 1.49
N LYS A 241 -32.62 5.72 1.81
CA LYS A 241 -33.46 4.96 2.75
C LYS A 241 -33.78 3.59 2.12
N GLU A 242 -33.40 2.50 2.79
CA GLU A 242 -33.67 1.12 2.37
C GLU A 242 -34.19 0.31 3.56
N ASP A 243 -34.98 -0.72 3.29
CA ASP A 243 -35.57 -1.58 4.32
C ASP A 243 -34.48 -2.23 5.19
N SER A 244 -34.63 -2.09 6.51
CA SER A 244 -33.80 -2.76 7.50
C SER A 244 -34.36 -4.16 7.79
N THR A 245 -33.50 -5.15 7.80
CA THR A 245 -33.82 -6.53 8.17
C THR A 245 -33.10 -6.85 9.47
N HIS A 246 -33.83 -7.38 10.45
CA HIS A 246 -33.22 -7.87 11.67
C HIS A 246 -32.43 -9.14 11.39
N VAL A 247 -31.19 -9.20 11.84
CA VAL A 247 -30.24 -10.28 11.58
C VAL A 247 -29.71 -10.79 12.90
N LYS A 248 -29.83 -12.11 13.11
CA LYS A 248 -29.29 -12.83 14.27
C LYS A 248 -28.39 -13.95 13.78
N LEU A 249 -27.11 -13.86 14.10
CA LEU A 249 -26.07 -14.78 13.63
C LEU A 249 -25.30 -15.35 14.82
N LYS A 250 -24.91 -16.62 14.70
CA LYS A 250 -23.96 -17.24 15.61
C LYS A 250 -22.65 -17.47 14.87
N ILE A 251 -21.59 -16.86 15.38
CA ILE A 251 -20.28 -16.79 14.74
C ILE A 251 -19.28 -17.60 15.57
N TYR A 252 -18.51 -18.44 14.87
CA TYR A 252 -17.53 -19.35 15.44
C TYR A 252 -16.10 -18.86 15.15
N GLY A 253 -15.18 -19.09 16.08
CA GLY A 253 -13.77 -18.72 15.92
C GLY A 253 -13.48 -17.25 16.18
N ARG A 254 -12.19 -16.90 16.10
CA ARG A 254 -11.66 -15.59 16.53
C ARG A 254 -12.22 -14.40 15.76
N MET A 255 -12.76 -14.61 14.55
CA MET A 255 -13.40 -13.56 13.74
C MET A 255 -14.60 -12.90 14.43
N GLY A 256 -15.26 -13.60 15.37
CA GLY A 256 -16.36 -13.03 16.14
C GLY A 256 -15.95 -11.84 17.03
N ARG A 257 -14.67 -11.73 17.43
CA ARG A 257 -14.18 -10.55 18.18
C ARG A 257 -14.25 -9.26 17.37
N MET A 258 -14.11 -9.34 16.05
CA MET A 258 -14.10 -8.18 15.16
C MET A 258 -15.47 -7.50 15.05
N LEU A 259 -16.52 -8.15 15.56
CA LEU A 259 -17.88 -7.63 15.54
C LEU A 259 -18.07 -6.49 16.55
N ASP A 260 -17.26 -6.44 17.61
CA ASP A 260 -17.27 -5.34 18.59
C ASP A 260 -16.50 -4.11 18.12
N GLU A 261 -15.63 -4.25 17.13
CA GLU A 261 -14.74 -3.19 16.68
C GLU A 261 -15.42 -2.18 15.76
N LYS A 262 -16.56 -2.54 15.15
CA LYS A 262 -17.26 -1.72 14.15
C LYS A 262 -18.78 -1.90 14.25
N ILE A 263 -19.51 -0.85 13.87
CA ILE A 263 -20.96 -0.87 13.75
C ILE A 263 -21.32 -1.30 12.32
N TYR A 264 -21.90 -2.49 12.18
CA TYR A 264 -22.34 -3.11 10.93
C TYR A 264 -23.85 -2.96 10.70
N GLY A 265 -24.63 -2.66 11.75
CA GLY A 265 -26.08 -2.43 11.67
C GLY A 265 -26.60 -1.57 12.82
N GLN A 266 -27.87 -1.17 12.75
CA GLN A 266 -28.55 -0.47 13.84
C GLN A 266 -28.86 -1.44 14.97
N ASN A 267 -28.97 -0.94 16.21
CA ASN A 267 -29.26 -1.76 17.39
C ASN A 267 -28.32 -2.97 17.55
N GLN A 268 -27.07 -2.83 17.10
CA GLN A 268 -26.09 -3.92 17.12
C GLN A 268 -25.75 -4.35 18.54
N VAL A 269 -25.86 -5.65 18.80
CA VAL A 269 -25.45 -6.30 20.04
C VAL A 269 -24.59 -7.49 19.69
N VAL A 270 -23.43 -7.59 20.32
CA VAL A 270 -22.54 -8.75 20.23
C VAL A 270 -22.42 -9.35 21.62
N THR A 271 -22.72 -10.64 21.74
CA THR A 271 -22.65 -11.38 23.00
C THR A 271 -21.66 -12.52 22.87
N CYS A 272 -20.63 -12.55 23.69
CA CYS A 272 -19.73 -13.69 23.79
C CYS A 272 -20.43 -14.84 24.54
N LEU A 273 -20.79 -15.90 23.83
CA LEU A 273 -21.44 -17.08 24.41
C LEU A 273 -20.42 -18.03 25.05
N ASN A 274 -19.22 -18.14 24.48
CA ASN A 274 -18.12 -18.93 25.04
C ASN A 274 -16.77 -18.33 24.61
N SER A 275 -16.03 -17.80 25.58
CA SER A 275 -14.74 -17.13 25.33
C SER A 275 -13.60 -18.11 24.99
N LYS A 276 -13.63 -19.34 25.52
CA LYS A 276 -12.60 -20.37 25.25
C LYS A 276 -12.75 -20.98 23.85
N GLN A 277 -13.99 -21.14 23.39
CA GLN A 277 -14.30 -21.70 22.07
C GLN A 277 -14.54 -20.62 21.00
N HIS A 278 -14.42 -19.33 21.38
CA HIS A 278 -14.67 -18.18 20.50
C HIS A 278 -16.04 -18.23 19.81
N ILE A 279 -17.11 -18.38 20.60
CA ILE A 279 -18.48 -18.41 20.08
C ILE A 279 -19.17 -17.10 20.43
N TYR A 280 -19.68 -16.41 19.42
CA TYR A 280 -20.31 -15.09 19.54
C TYR A 280 -21.71 -15.11 18.94
N LEU A 281 -22.63 -14.37 19.56
CA LEU A 281 -23.96 -14.09 19.04
C LEU A 281 -23.97 -12.63 18.58
N PHE A 282 -24.38 -12.40 17.34
CA PHE A 282 -24.48 -11.08 16.72
C PHE A 282 -25.94 -10.81 16.37
N GLU A 283 -26.47 -9.70 16.86
CA GLU A 283 -27.82 -9.22 16.57
C GLU A 283 -27.74 -7.79 16.06
N ALA A 284 -28.30 -7.49 14.89
CA ALA A 284 -28.35 -6.13 14.37
C ALA A 284 -29.44 -5.96 13.31
N ASP A 285 -29.96 -4.75 13.18
CA ASP A 285 -30.81 -4.34 12.08
C ASP A 285 -29.94 -3.85 10.93
N MET A 286 -29.77 -4.72 9.93
CA MET A 286 -28.90 -4.47 8.79
C MET A 286 -29.70 -4.06 7.57
N ARG A 287 -29.14 -3.15 6.76
CA ARG A 287 -29.77 -2.71 5.50
C ARG A 287 -29.33 -3.61 4.35
N ASN A 288 -30.21 -3.74 3.37
CA ASN A 288 -29.94 -4.38 2.07
C ASN A 288 -29.62 -5.89 2.15
N SER A 289 -30.54 -6.73 1.66
CA SER A 289 -30.39 -8.20 1.68
C SER A 289 -29.13 -8.72 0.97
N LEU A 290 -28.57 -7.99 -0.01
CA LEU A 290 -27.32 -8.36 -0.67
C LEU A 290 -26.09 -8.02 0.19
N VAL A 291 -26.13 -6.91 0.94
CA VAL A 291 -25.10 -6.57 1.92
C VAL A 291 -25.11 -7.58 3.07
N ILE A 292 -26.31 -7.92 3.58
CA ILE A 292 -26.48 -8.94 4.61
C ILE A 292 -25.90 -10.30 4.17
N ARG A 293 -26.24 -10.77 2.97
CA ARG A 293 -25.70 -12.03 2.42
C ARG A 293 -24.18 -11.98 2.26
N LYS A 294 -23.62 -10.88 1.76
CA LYS A 294 -22.15 -10.72 1.66
C LYS A 294 -21.48 -10.74 3.02
N PHE A 295 -22.08 -10.06 3.99
CA PHE A 295 -21.59 -10.03 5.37
C PHE A 295 -21.59 -11.43 5.97
N ILE A 296 -22.71 -12.16 5.87
CA ILE A 296 -22.81 -13.56 6.33
C ILE A 296 -21.75 -14.44 5.64
N LEU A 297 -21.64 -14.36 4.31
CA LEU A 297 -20.72 -15.18 3.52
C LEU A 297 -19.24 -14.85 3.78
N SER A 298 -18.92 -13.63 4.24
CA SER A 298 -17.54 -13.26 4.58
C SER A 298 -16.94 -14.06 5.74
N PHE A 299 -17.79 -14.68 6.57
CA PHE A 299 -17.37 -15.58 7.64
C PHE A 299 -17.20 -17.05 7.18
N GLY A 300 -17.53 -17.36 5.92
CA GLY A 300 -17.43 -18.71 5.38
C GLY A 300 -18.25 -19.75 6.16
N SER A 301 -17.64 -20.90 6.45
CA SER A 301 -18.25 -21.99 7.24
C SER A 301 -18.43 -21.68 8.73
N ARG A 302 -17.95 -20.52 9.19
CA ARG A 302 -17.93 -20.14 10.61
C ARG A 302 -19.11 -19.27 11.04
N CYS A 303 -20.17 -19.18 10.23
CA CYS A 303 -21.36 -18.41 10.53
C CYS A 303 -22.62 -19.25 10.37
N GLU A 304 -23.43 -19.27 11.41
CA GLU A 304 -24.75 -19.87 11.44
C GLU A 304 -25.80 -18.76 11.46
N VAL A 305 -26.67 -18.76 10.45
CA VAL A 305 -27.79 -17.80 10.36
C VAL A 305 -28.94 -18.31 11.21
N ILE A 306 -29.21 -17.64 12.34
CA ILE A 306 -30.35 -17.97 13.21
C ILE A 306 -31.61 -17.30 12.62
N GLU A 307 -31.53 -16.00 12.37
CA GLU A 307 -32.59 -15.20 11.73
C GLU A 307 -32.00 -14.18 10.73
N PRO A 308 -32.71 -13.88 9.62
CA PRO A 308 -34.02 -14.40 9.25
C PRO A 308 -33.93 -15.69 8.41
N ALA A 309 -34.98 -16.52 8.47
CA ALA A 309 -34.99 -17.86 7.89
C ALA A 309 -34.97 -17.87 6.35
N ASP A 310 -35.50 -16.84 5.71
CA ASP A 310 -35.51 -16.63 4.26
C ASP A 310 -34.09 -16.43 3.71
N ILE A 311 -33.28 -15.56 4.33
CA ILE A 311 -31.88 -15.34 3.95
C ILE A 311 -31.08 -16.63 4.09
N ARG A 312 -31.29 -17.39 5.17
CA ARG A 312 -30.68 -18.72 5.34
C ARG A 312 -31.05 -19.66 4.19
N TYR A 313 -32.33 -19.76 3.84
CA TYR A 313 -32.80 -20.62 2.75
C TYR A 313 -32.21 -20.23 1.39
N GLU A 314 -32.12 -18.92 1.11
CA GLU A 314 -31.50 -18.41 -0.11
C GLU A 314 -30.02 -18.77 -0.21
N ILE A 315 -29.25 -18.58 0.87
CA ILE A 315 -27.82 -18.92 0.92
C ILE A 315 -27.62 -20.42 0.67
N VAL A 316 -28.40 -21.28 1.34
CA VAL A 316 -28.32 -22.74 1.15
C VAL A 316 -28.66 -23.13 -0.29
N THR A 317 -29.70 -22.53 -0.87
CA THR A 317 -30.11 -22.81 -2.25
C THR A 317 -29.02 -22.42 -3.25
N GLU A 318 -28.41 -21.25 -3.06
CA GLU A 318 -27.36 -20.76 -3.95
C GLU A 318 -26.06 -21.56 -3.79
N ALA A 319 -25.69 -21.95 -2.57
CA ALA A 319 -24.56 -22.84 -2.32
C ALA A 319 -24.75 -24.20 -3.02
N LYS A 320 -25.95 -24.81 -2.91
CA LYS A 320 -26.29 -26.07 -3.63
C LYS A 320 -26.21 -25.91 -5.14
N ARG A 321 -26.67 -24.79 -5.70
CA ARG A 321 -26.55 -24.51 -7.15
C ARG A 321 -25.11 -24.33 -7.58
N THR A 322 -24.35 -23.60 -6.78
CA THR A 322 -22.92 -23.34 -6.98
C THR A 322 -22.17 -24.67 -7.02
N LEU A 323 -22.33 -25.51 -5.98
CA LEU A 323 -21.77 -26.86 -5.93
C LEU A 323 -22.11 -27.67 -7.18
N ARG A 324 -23.37 -27.69 -7.64
CA ARG A 324 -23.75 -28.38 -8.90
C ARG A 324 -23.02 -27.87 -10.14
N TYR A 325 -22.64 -26.59 -10.20
CA TYR A 325 -21.84 -26.05 -11.30
C TYR A 325 -20.37 -26.47 -11.22
N TYR A 326 -19.81 -26.55 -10.01
CA TYR A 326 -18.43 -27.01 -9.78
C TYR A 326 -18.29 -28.54 -9.89
N GLU A 327 -19.30 -29.31 -9.49
CA GLU A 327 -19.36 -30.77 -9.66
C GLU A 327 -19.49 -31.20 -11.13
N LYS A 328 -19.92 -30.30 -12.02
CA LYS A 328 -20.03 -30.59 -13.47
C LYS A 328 -18.68 -30.62 -14.19
N SER A 329 -17.60 -30.05 -13.61
CA SER A 329 -16.33 -29.88 -14.31
C SER A 329 -15.32 -31.01 -14.11
N GLU A 330 -15.56 -31.99 -13.23
CA GLU A 330 -14.65 -33.13 -13.07
C GLU A 330 -15.39 -34.48 -13.00
N LYS A 331 -14.71 -35.50 -13.51
CA LYS A 331 -15.23 -36.85 -13.74
C LYS A 331 -15.78 -37.47 -12.45
N LYS A 332 -16.94 -38.12 -12.59
CA LYS A 332 -17.46 -39.27 -11.80
C LYS A 332 -16.80 -39.49 -10.43
N ASP A 333 -17.29 -38.80 -9.41
CA ASP A 333 -17.58 -39.42 -8.11
C ASP A 333 -18.79 -38.72 -7.49
N LYS A 334 -19.87 -39.49 -7.34
CA LYS A 334 -21.14 -39.00 -6.80
C LYS A 334 -21.07 -39.01 -5.28
N TYR A 335 -20.71 -37.90 -4.65
CA TYR A 335 -21.04 -37.68 -3.24
C TYR A 335 -22.41 -37.04 -3.14
N TYR A 336 -23.45 -37.86 -2.91
CA TYR A 336 -24.77 -37.35 -2.57
C TYR A 336 -24.75 -36.83 -1.13
N PHE A 337 -24.77 -35.51 -0.95
CA PHE A 337 -25.11 -34.92 0.35
C PHE A 337 -26.60 -35.13 0.62
N THR A 338 -26.95 -36.14 1.41
CA THR A 338 -28.31 -36.32 1.95
C THR A 338 -28.52 -35.46 3.19
N GLU A 339 -29.76 -34.97 3.39
CA GLU A 339 -30.17 -34.04 4.46
C GLU A 339 -29.86 -34.49 5.90
N GLN A 340 -29.42 -35.73 6.10
CA GLN A 340 -29.06 -36.31 7.40
C GLN A 340 -27.68 -35.89 7.94
N SER A 341 -26.78 -35.31 7.13
CA SER A 341 -25.42 -34.95 7.62
C SER A 341 -25.35 -33.65 8.44
N LEU A 342 -26.49 -32.98 8.68
CA LEU A 342 -26.54 -31.71 9.41
C LEU A 342 -27.08 -31.81 10.83
N CYS A 343 -27.33 -33.02 11.34
CA CYS A 343 -27.76 -33.23 12.72
C CYS A 343 -27.17 -34.53 13.26
N ASN A 344 -26.04 -34.46 13.98
CA ASN A 344 -25.90 -35.13 15.28
C ASN A 344 -24.61 -34.75 16.03
N LYS A 345 -24.77 -34.74 17.36
CA LYS A 345 -23.81 -34.43 18.41
C LYS A 345 -22.82 -35.58 18.69
N GLU A 346 -21.71 -35.19 19.32
CA GLU A 346 -20.83 -35.96 20.22
C GLU A 346 -19.87 -37.00 19.60
N GLY A 347 -18.59 -36.91 20.03
CA GLY A 347 -17.54 -37.91 19.79
C GLY A 347 -16.37 -37.37 18.98
N TYR A 348 -15.36 -36.78 19.65
CA TYR A 348 -14.02 -36.64 19.07
C TYR A 348 -13.29 -37.95 19.33
N ASP A 349 -13.14 -38.78 18.31
CA ASP A 349 -12.11 -39.82 18.27
C ASP A 349 -11.00 -39.40 17.31
N VAL A 350 -9.79 -39.48 17.83
CA VAL A 350 -8.52 -39.16 17.18
C VAL A 350 -8.29 -40.16 16.04
N VAL A 351 -8.24 -39.67 14.80
CA VAL A 351 -7.70 -40.42 13.66
C VAL A 351 -6.37 -39.79 13.28
N THR A 352 -5.31 -40.55 13.51
CA THR A 352 -3.98 -40.35 12.94
C THR A 352 -4.05 -40.59 11.43
N ASN A 353 -3.84 -39.56 10.62
CA ASN A 353 -3.60 -39.71 9.18
C ASN A 353 -2.36 -38.89 8.79
N ASP A 354 -1.30 -39.61 8.45
CA ASP A 354 -0.02 -39.13 7.92
C ASP A 354 -0.07 -38.70 6.44
N GLU A 355 -1.24 -38.47 5.86
CA GLU A 355 -1.38 -38.08 4.45
C GLU A 355 -2.54 -37.10 4.27
N GLU A 356 -2.29 -35.81 4.51
CA GLU A 356 -2.97 -34.62 3.94
C GLU A 356 -2.59 -33.37 4.77
N ARG A 357 -1.36 -32.87 4.59
CA ARG A 357 -1.04 -31.48 4.97
C ARG A 357 -1.67 -30.58 3.90
N ALA A 358 -2.41 -29.56 4.34
CA ALA A 358 -3.23 -28.65 3.53
C ALA A 358 -2.65 -28.33 2.13
N ASP A 359 -3.52 -28.31 1.10
CA ASP A 359 -3.18 -27.91 -0.27
C ASP A 359 -2.26 -26.67 -0.28
N LYS A 360 -1.00 -26.86 -0.70
CA LYS A 360 -0.03 -25.77 -0.82
C LYS A 360 -0.61 -24.67 -1.71
N MET A 361 -0.55 -23.42 -1.28
CA MET A 361 -1.06 -22.30 -2.08
C MET A 361 -0.18 -22.10 -3.33
N ILE A 362 -0.77 -22.26 -4.52
CA ILE A 362 -0.10 -22.07 -5.80
C ILE A 362 -0.62 -20.81 -6.48
N ILE A 363 0.26 -19.85 -6.73
CA ILE A 363 -0.04 -18.64 -7.51
C ILE A 363 0.51 -18.81 -8.92
N LYS A 364 -0.38 -18.84 -9.93
CA LYS A 364 -0.02 -19.01 -11.34
C LYS A 364 -0.02 -17.68 -12.07
N GLY A 365 1.05 -17.40 -12.80
CA GLY A 365 1.13 -16.31 -13.76
C GLY A 365 1.23 -16.82 -15.19
N LYS A 366 1.58 -15.92 -16.11
CA LYS A 366 1.67 -16.19 -17.54
C LYS A 366 2.84 -17.11 -17.92
N TYR A 367 3.97 -17.02 -17.22
CA TYR A 367 5.21 -17.73 -17.57
C TYR A 367 5.67 -18.73 -16.52
N SER A 368 5.25 -18.58 -15.26
CA SER A 368 5.64 -19.46 -14.17
C SER A 368 4.57 -19.55 -13.07
N GLU A 369 4.85 -20.37 -12.06
CA GLU A 369 4.03 -20.50 -10.87
C GLU A 369 4.91 -20.44 -9.60
N ALA A 370 4.33 -19.93 -8.52
CA ALA A 370 4.97 -19.83 -7.22
C ALA A 370 4.22 -20.69 -6.21
N ILE A 371 4.96 -21.44 -5.40
CA ILE A 371 4.42 -22.14 -4.23
C ILE A 371 4.64 -21.25 -3.00
N VAL A 372 3.56 -20.98 -2.27
CA VAL A 372 3.55 -20.14 -1.07
C VAL A 372 3.34 -21.03 0.14
N TYR A 373 4.28 -20.98 1.09
CA TYR A 373 4.31 -21.81 2.29
C TYR A 373 3.62 -21.13 3.49
N THR A 374 2.43 -20.57 3.28
CA THR A 374 1.59 -20.06 4.37
C THR A 374 0.14 -20.02 3.94
N ASP A 375 -0.77 -20.17 4.91
CA ASP A 375 -2.21 -20.01 4.72
C ASP A 375 -2.64 -18.53 4.72
N VAL A 376 -1.79 -17.62 5.21
CA VAL A 376 -2.13 -16.21 5.42
C VAL A 376 -1.19 -15.31 4.64
N ILE A 377 -1.74 -14.70 3.59
CA ILE A 377 -1.03 -13.75 2.73
C ILE A 377 -1.90 -12.51 2.46
N GLU A 378 -1.30 -11.34 2.48
CA GLU A 378 -1.98 -10.10 2.13
C GLU A 378 -2.14 -9.95 0.60
N GLU A 379 -3.20 -9.26 0.17
CA GLU A 379 -3.51 -9.08 -1.26
C GLU A 379 -2.38 -8.38 -2.03
N GLY A 380 -1.69 -7.42 -1.41
CA GLY A 380 -0.53 -6.75 -2.01
C GLY A 380 0.63 -7.70 -2.31
N ALA A 381 0.91 -8.64 -1.42
CA ALA A 381 1.93 -9.65 -1.61
C ALA A 381 1.51 -10.68 -2.68
N MET A 382 0.24 -11.12 -2.66
CA MET A 382 -0.30 -12.00 -3.72
C MET A 382 -0.15 -11.38 -5.11
N ASN A 383 -0.50 -10.10 -5.26
CA ASN A 383 -0.37 -9.38 -6.52
C ASN A 383 1.10 -9.28 -6.97
N GLN A 384 2.02 -8.96 -6.06
CA GLN A 384 3.45 -8.94 -6.39
C GLN A 384 3.99 -10.30 -6.82
N ILE A 385 3.56 -11.40 -6.19
CA ILE A 385 3.95 -12.76 -6.60
C ILE A 385 3.41 -13.07 -7.99
N LYS A 386 2.15 -12.71 -8.25
CA LYS A 386 1.54 -12.88 -9.56
C LYS A 386 2.26 -12.05 -10.64
N ASP A 387 2.60 -10.80 -10.35
CA ASP A 387 3.36 -9.94 -11.26
C ASP A 387 4.70 -10.58 -11.62
N ILE A 388 5.42 -11.15 -10.64
CA ILE A 388 6.66 -11.90 -10.89
C ILE A 388 6.41 -13.10 -11.81
N CYS A 389 5.35 -13.87 -11.56
CA CYS A 389 4.99 -15.03 -12.37
C CYS A 389 4.52 -14.66 -13.80
N ASP A 390 4.12 -13.40 -14.01
CA ASP A 390 3.73 -12.82 -15.30
C ASP A 390 4.92 -12.29 -16.11
N ILE A 391 6.16 -12.34 -15.58
CA ILE A 391 7.38 -11.91 -16.27
C ILE A 391 8.13 -13.10 -16.89
N GLU A 392 8.46 -12.99 -18.18
CA GLU A 392 9.17 -14.02 -18.96
C GLU A 392 10.56 -14.39 -18.42
N ALA A 393 11.24 -13.45 -17.72
CA ALA A 393 12.54 -13.73 -17.10
C ALA A 393 12.47 -14.86 -16.05
N PHE A 394 11.28 -15.14 -15.51
CA PHE A 394 11.01 -16.23 -14.57
C PHE A 394 10.50 -17.50 -15.23
N ALA A 395 10.45 -17.56 -16.57
CA ALA A 395 10.07 -18.77 -17.26
C ALA A 395 10.98 -19.94 -16.82
N ASN A 396 10.37 -21.01 -16.31
CA ASN A 396 11.04 -22.20 -15.76
C ASN A 396 11.77 -22.01 -14.41
N SER A 397 11.63 -20.86 -13.74
CA SER A 397 12.17 -20.68 -12.39
C SER A 397 11.33 -21.43 -11.35
N LYS A 398 11.99 -22.19 -10.46
CA LYS A 398 11.37 -22.77 -9.25
C LYS A 398 11.15 -21.67 -8.20
N ILE A 399 10.01 -20.99 -8.27
CA ILE A 399 9.68 -19.90 -7.34
C ILE A 399 9.09 -20.49 -6.06
N ARG A 400 9.67 -20.15 -4.92
CA ARG A 400 9.20 -20.52 -3.58
C ARG A 400 9.11 -19.29 -2.69
N VAL A 401 8.01 -19.18 -1.97
CA VAL A 401 7.70 -18.03 -1.12
C VAL A 401 7.51 -18.52 0.32
N MET A 402 8.34 -18.00 1.22
CA MET A 402 8.44 -18.41 2.62
C MET A 402 7.22 -17.93 3.46
N PRO A 403 6.97 -18.53 4.64
CA PRO A 403 5.79 -18.22 5.45
C PRO A 403 5.70 -16.77 5.96
N ASP A 404 6.84 -16.11 6.08
CA ASP A 404 6.99 -14.72 6.51
C ASP A 404 6.69 -13.69 5.41
N VAL A 405 6.12 -14.17 4.30
CA VAL A 405 5.75 -13.35 3.15
C VAL A 405 4.91 -12.14 3.53
N HIS A 406 5.32 -11.00 2.96
CA HIS A 406 4.61 -9.74 2.95
C HIS A 406 5.12 -8.88 1.78
N GLN A 407 4.36 -7.84 1.45
CA GLN A 407 4.65 -6.91 0.38
C GLN A 407 5.99 -6.21 0.65
N GLY A 408 6.89 -6.30 -0.33
CA GLY A 408 8.19 -5.64 -0.28
C GLY A 408 8.34 -4.56 -1.33
N LYS A 409 9.43 -3.81 -1.29
CA LYS A 409 9.77 -2.87 -2.37
C LYS A 409 10.26 -3.66 -3.57
N GLY A 410 9.50 -3.66 -4.67
CA GLY A 410 9.85 -4.32 -5.94
C GLY A 410 9.55 -5.82 -6.02
N CYS A 411 9.76 -6.56 -4.93
CA CYS A 411 9.48 -8.00 -4.81
C CYS A 411 9.10 -8.29 -3.36
N VAL A 412 8.27 -9.32 -3.16
CA VAL A 412 7.86 -9.77 -1.83
C VAL A 412 9.07 -10.16 -0.97
N ILE A 413 8.91 -9.98 0.33
CA ILE A 413 9.81 -10.58 1.32
C ILE A 413 9.45 -12.07 1.45
N GLY A 414 10.42 -12.93 1.75
CA GLY A 414 10.25 -14.39 1.71
C GLY A 414 10.45 -14.98 0.32
N PHE A 415 10.93 -14.23 -0.66
CA PHE A 415 11.06 -14.69 -2.04
C PHE A 415 12.34 -15.52 -2.24
N THR A 416 12.20 -16.65 -2.94
CA THR A 416 13.33 -17.41 -3.48
C THR A 416 13.10 -17.91 -4.90
N ALA A 417 14.13 -17.82 -5.74
CA ALA A 417 14.14 -18.40 -7.08
C ALA A 417 15.56 -18.47 -7.66
N ASN A 418 15.79 -19.40 -8.58
CA ASN A 418 16.96 -19.40 -9.45
C ASN A 418 16.56 -18.80 -10.82
N LEU A 419 17.25 -17.73 -11.24
CA LEU A 419 17.00 -17.02 -12.51
C LEU A 419 17.98 -17.45 -13.63
N GLY A 420 18.81 -18.48 -13.39
CA GLY A 420 19.84 -18.93 -14.31
C GLY A 420 20.84 -17.83 -14.64
N GLU A 421 21.02 -17.56 -15.93
CA GLU A 421 21.94 -16.56 -16.47
C GLU A 421 21.43 -15.10 -16.39
N LYS A 422 20.35 -14.86 -15.65
CA LYS A 422 19.77 -13.53 -15.45
C LYS A 422 19.85 -13.12 -13.99
N VAL A 423 19.88 -11.81 -13.77
CA VAL A 423 19.77 -11.23 -12.43
C VAL A 423 18.93 -9.96 -12.44
N ILE A 424 18.03 -9.82 -11.45
CA ILE A 424 17.22 -8.61 -11.26
C ILE A 424 17.67 -7.95 -9.95
N PRO A 425 18.50 -6.89 -10.00
CA PRO A 425 19.07 -6.29 -8.79
C PRO A 425 18.03 -5.86 -7.74
N ASN A 426 16.91 -5.30 -8.18
CA ASN A 426 15.83 -4.85 -7.30
C ASN A 426 15.08 -6.01 -6.59
N ILE A 427 15.19 -7.25 -7.09
CA ILE A 427 14.61 -8.43 -6.43
C ILE A 427 15.46 -8.90 -5.26
N VAL A 428 16.76 -8.63 -5.23
CA VAL A 428 17.58 -8.88 -4.02
C VAL A 428 17.29 -7.84 -2.95
N GLY A 429 17.03 -6.60 -3.39
CA GLY A 429 16.78 -5.45 -2.53
C GLY A 429 18.01 -4.57 -2.34
N VAL A 430 17.80 -3.42 -1.69
CA VAL A 430 18.83 -2.38 -1.54
C VAL A 430 19.80 -2.61 -0.39
N ASP A 431 19.50 -3.53 0.53
CA ASP A 431 20.40 -3.87 1.64
C ASP A 431 21.01 -5.26 1.41
N ILE A 432 21.90 -5.31 0.42
CA ILE A 432 22.61 -6.53 0.02
C ILE A 432 23.42 -7.06 1.21
N GLY A 433 23.35 -8.35 1.48
CA GLY A 433 24.05 -9.01 2.58
C GLY A 433 23.46 -8.72 3.96
N CYS A 434 22.27 -8.09 4.06
CA CYS A 434 21.54 -7.98 5.32
C CYS A 434 21.38 -9.38 5.95
N GLY A 435 21.69 -9.47 7.24
CA GLY A 435 21.99 -10.73 7.90
C GLY A 435 22.09 -10.62 9.40
N MET A 436 22.05 -11.78 10.04
CA MET A 436 22.28 -11.96 11.48
C MET A 436 23.66 -12.54 11.71
N LEU A 437 24.35 -12.05 12.75
CA LEU A 437 25.45 -12.74 13.40
C LEU A 437 24.98 -13.18 14.78
N THR A 438 25.09 -14.46 15.08
CA THR A 438 24.70 -15.06 16.36
C THR A 438 25.92 -15.60 17.06
N VAL A 439 26.21 -15.08 18.24
CA VAL A 439 27.34 -15.49 19.08
C VAL A 439 26.81 -16.24 20.30
N LYS A 440 27.25 -17.49 20.48
CA LYS A 440 26.89 -18.34 21.63
C LYS A 440 27.78 -17.97 22.81
N LEU A 441 27.21 -17.31 23.82
CA LEU A 441 27.93 -16.84 25.00
C LEU A 441 27.98 -17.89 26.12
N GLY A 442 27.03 -18.84 26.12
CA GLY A 442 26.89 -19.86 27.17
C GLY A 442 26.27 -19.30 28.45
N LYS A 443 26.45 -20.00 29.57
CA LYS A 443 25.90 -19.62 30.88
C LYS A 443 26.78 -18.58 31.58
N ILE A 444 26.76 -17.36 31.06
CA ILE A 444 27.51 -16.22 31.62
C ILE A 444 26.56 -15.20 32.24
N ASP A 445 27.04 -14.40 33.18
CA ASP A 445 26.28 -13.24 33.65
C ASP A 445 26.63 -12.00 32.80
N ILE A 446 25.64 -11.16 32.52
CA ILE A 446 25.78 -9.99 31.64
C ILE A 446 25.15 -8.78 32.31
N ASP A 447 25.98 -7.78 32.59
CA ASP A 447 25.53 -6.46 33.00
C ASP A 447 24.88 -5.73 31.81
N LEU A 448 23.55 -5.79 31.75
CA LEU A 448 22.75 -5.24 30.66
C LEU A 448 22.81 -3.71 30.60
N GLU A 449 22.93 -3.04 31.74
CA GLU A 449 23.06 -1.58 31.78
C GLU A 449 24.40 -1.13 31.20
N LYS A 450 25.50 -1.77 31.64
CA LYS A 450 26.83 -1.52 31.09
C LYS A 450 26.91 -1.83 29.59
N LEU A 451 26.26 -2.91 29.14
CA LEU A 451 26.16 -3.25 27.72
C LEU A 451 25.46 -2.15 26.93
N ASP A 452 24.30 -1.70 27.41
CA ASP A 452 23.50 -0.67 26.75
C ASP A 452 24.25 0.66 26.65
N ASP A 453 24.89 1.06 27.74
CA ASP A 453 25.71 2.26 27.82
C ASP A 453 26.86 2.22 26.80
N TYR A 454 27.52 1.06 26.68
CA TYR A 454 28.58 0.88 25.70
C TYR A 454 28.05 0.98 24.27
N ILE A 455 26.96 0.28 23.95
CA ILE A 455 26.37 0.27 22.61
C ILE A 455 25.96 1.68 22.20
N ASN A 456 25.21 2.39 23.05
CA ASN A 456 24.78 3.76 22.79
C ASN A 456 25.94 4.73 22.53
N LYS A 457 27.03 4.62 23.31
CA LYS A 457 28.18 5.53 23.21
C LYS A 457 29.13 5.18 22.07
N ASN A 458 29.30 3.89 21.75
CA ASN A 458 30.41 3.44 20.93
C ASN A 458 29.98 2.87 19.58
N ILE A 459 28.77 2.30 19.42
CA ILE A 459 28.34 1.69 18.16
C ILE A 459 27.48 2.69 17.37
N PRO A 460 28.00 3.28 16.27
CA PRO A 460 27.20 4.20 15.46
C PRO A 460 25.97 3.50 14.90
N ASN A 461 24.83 4.16 14.96
CA ASN A 461 23.55 3.66 14.51
C ASN A 461 22.80 4.71 13.66
N GLY A 462 21.67 4.33 13.08
CA GLY A 462 20.92 5.17 12.15
C GLY A 462 21.73 5.51 10.88
N LYS A 463 21.90 6.81 10.62
CA LYS A 463 22.70 7.32 9.49
C LYS A 463 24.18 7.55 9.86
N SER A 464 24.53 7.40 11.13
CA SER A 464 25.88 7.65 11.64
C SER A 464 26.85 6.53 11.30
N ILE A 465 28.14 6.86 11.17
CA ILE A 465 29.25 5.95 10.92
C ILE A 465 30.42 6.28 11.85
N ASN A 466 31.44 5.43 11.89
CA ASN A 466 32.60 5.68 12.75
C ASN A 466 33.40 6.90 12.27
N GLN A 467 33.99 7.65 13.21
CA GLN A 467 34.88 8.77 12.89
C GLN A 467 36.16 8.30 12.18
N HIS A 468 36.69 7.15 12.63
CA HIS A 468 37.88 6.48 12.09
C HIS A 468 37.54 5.05 11.62
N LYS A 469 38.32 4.54 10.64
CA LYS A 469 38.15 3.16 10.15
C LYS A 469 38.42 2.17 11.29
N GLN A 470 37.52 1.20 11.46
CA GLN A 470 37.69 0.13 12.46
C GLN A 470 38.53 -1.02 11.92
N VAL A 471 38.40 -1.29 10.62
CA VAL A 471 39.19 -2.26 9.86
C VAL A 471 39.53 -1.61 8.51
N ASP A 472 40.64 -2.01 7.90
CA ASP A 472 40.97 -1.55 6.55
C ASP A 472 40.40 -2.49 5.49
N PHE A 473 39.26 -2.10 4.93
CA PHE A 473 38.60 -2.79 3.83
C PHE A 473 38.79 -2.04 2.49
N MET A 474 39.61 -0.99 2.47
CA MET A 474 39.85 -0.18 1.26
C MET A 474 40.33 -1.02 0.06
N PRO A 475 41.28 -1.97 0.20
CA PRO A 475 41.75 -2.74 -0.96
C PRO A 475 40.65 -3.57 -1.63
N VAL A 476 39.65 -4.00 -0.87
CA VAL A 476 38.50 -4.75 -1.40
C VAL A 476 37.50 -3.81 -2.05
N LEU A 477 37.26 -2.63 -1.47
CA LEU A 477 36.41 -1.61 -2.06
C LEU A 477 36.97 -1.08 -3.39
N GLU A 478 38.30 -1.03 -3.52
CA GLU A 478 39.03 -0.64 -4.74
C GLU A 478 38.96 -1.68 -5.88
N ASP A 479 38.28 -2.80 -5.68
CA ASP A 479 38.01 -3.80 -6.73
C ASP A 479 36.59 -3.70 -7.33
N LEU A 480 35.70 -2.86 -6.75
CA LEU A 480 34.34 -2.66 -7.26
C LEU A 480 34.33 -2.27 -8.75
N LYS A 481 33.54 -2.94 -9.60
CA LYS A 481 33.46 -2.61 -11.03
C LYS A 481 32.80 -1.25 -11.26
N LEU A 482 31.88 -0.85 -10.37
CA LEU A 482 31.23 0.47 -10.39
C LEU A 482 32.12 1.66 -9.94
N LEU A 483 33.42 1.44 -9.68
CA LEU A 483 34.33 2.41 -9.06
C LEU A 483 34.40 3.79 -9.73
N LYS A 484 34.24 3.86 -11.05
CA LYS A 484 34.39 5.12 -11.80
C LYS A 484 33.42 6.19 -11.30
N ASP A 485 32.25 5.79 -10.78
CA ASP A 485 31.19 6.68 -10.35
C ASP A 485 31.16 6.95 -8.84
N THR A 486 32.01 6.27 -8.05
CA THR A 486 31.87 6.23 -6.56
C THR A 486 33.16 6.38 -5.77
N ARG A 487 34.28 6.77 -6.40
CA ARG A 487 35.59 6.95 -5.71
C ARG A 487 35.53 7.83 -4.45
N GLN A 488 34.65 8.84 -4.44
CA GLN A 488 34.49 9.74 -3.30
C GLN A 488 33.89 9.06 -2.05
N ASP A 489 33.13 7.98 -2.23
CA ASP A 489 32.42 7.29 -1.16
C ASP A 489 33.23 6.17 -0.50
N LEU A 490 34.33 5.71 -1.11
CA LEU A 490 35.14 4.60 -0.60
C LEU A 490 35.61 4.82 0.85
N LYS A 491 36.11 6.03 1.15
CA LYS A 491 36.53 6.41 2.51
C LYS A 491 35.37 6.40 3.50
N ARG A 492 34.16 6.76 3.03
CA ARG A 492 32.96 6.73 3.85
C ARG A 492 32.53 5.29 4.14
N TRP A 493 32.52 4.42 3.13
CA TRP A 493 32.18 3.00 3.29
C TRP A 493 33.19 2.28 4.19
N ASN A 494 34.49 2.51 4.01
CA ASN A 494 35.52 1.92 4.87
C ASN A 494 35.34 2.28 6.35
N ARG A 495 34.83 3.49 6.64
CA ARG A 495 34.48 3.92 8.02
C ARG A 495 33.13 3.40 8.51
N ALA A 496 32.24 2.98 7.61
CA ALA A 496 30.93 2.47 7.97
C ALA A 496 30.98 1.06 8.57
N ILE A 497 32.07 0.31 8.38
CA ILE A 497 32.29 -0.98 9.05
C ILE A 497 32.34 -0.79 10.57
N GLY A 498 31.60 -1.61 11.30
CA GLY A 498 31.37 -1.49 12.73
C GLY A 498 30.24 -0.52 13.10
N SER A 499 29.25 -0.33 12.22
CA SER A 499 28.05 0.49 12.49
C SER A 499 26.76 -0.33 12.28
N LEU A 500 25.79 -0.14 13.17
CA LEU A 500 24.55 -0.91 13.17
C LEU A 500 23.63 -0.49 12.03
N GLY A 501 23.40 0.82 11.91
CA GLY A 501 22.37 1.39 11.06
C GLY A 501 21.02 1.58 11.69
N GLY A 502 20.03 1.87 10.85
CA GLY A 502 18.63 2.07 11.24
C GLY A 502 17.69 1.14 10.48
N GLY A 503 16.39 1.38 10.60
CA GLY A 503 15.37 0.45 10.09
C GLY A 503 15.18 -0.73 11.05
N ASN A 504 15.11 -1.94 10.52
CA ASN A 504 14.94 -3.16 11.32
C ASN A 504 16.24 -3.65 11.98
N HIS A 505 17.38 -2.99 11.80
CA HIS A 505 18.65 -3.39 12.41
C HIS A 505 18.64 -3.24 13.94
N PHE A 506 19.21 -4.23 14.63
CA PHE A 506 19.17 -4.34 16.08
C PHE A 506 20.39 -5.09 16.66
N ILE A 507 20.59 -4.95 17.97
CA ILE A 507 21.47 -5.78 18.77
C ILE A 507 20.64 -6.33 19.92
N GLU A 508 20.66 -7.64 20.13
CA GLU A 508 19.89 -8.31 21.17
C GLU A 508 20.75 -9.29 21.97
N VAL A 509 20.41 -9.47 23.24
CA VAL A 509 20.86 -10.63 24.02
C VAL A 509 19.65 -11.49 24.29
N ASN A 510 19.72 -12.75 23.87
CA ASN A 510 18.68 -13.74 24.06
C ASN A 510 19.14 -14.84 25.01
N ILE A 511 18.18 -15.53 25.63
CA ILE A 511 18.37 -16.65 26.56
C ILE A 511 17.57 -17.86 26.08
N ASP A 512 18.14 -19.07 26.15
CA ASP A 512 17.40 -20.32 25.93
C ASP A 512 16.85 -20.92 27.24
N GLU A 513 16.16 -22.05 27.13
CA GLU A 513 15.58 -22.76 28.28
C GLU A 513 16.63 -23.31 29.27
N ASP A 514 17.88 -23.46 28.82
CA ASP A 514 19.01 -23.93 29.61
C ASP A 514 19.84 -22.78 30.22
N ASP A 515 19.36 -21.54 30.14
CA ASP A 515 20.03 -20.32 30.61
C ASP A 515 21.32 -19.97 29.82
N ASN A 516 21.53 -20.55 28.64
CA ASN A 516 22.60 -20.09 27.74
C ASN A 516 22.19 -18.77 27.09
N LYS A 517 23.15 -17.85 27.01
CA LYS A 517 22.94 -16.52 26.42
C LYS A 517 23.54 -16.44 25.02
N TYR A 518 22.92 -15.62 24.18
CA TYR A 518 23.27 -15.43 22.79
C TYR A 518 23.28 -13.95 22.45
N LEU A 519 24.39 -13.43 21.94
CA LEU A 519 24.45 -12.08 21.36
C LEU A 519 24.08 -12.16 19.88
N VAL A 520 23.09 -11.39 19.49
CA VAL A 520 22.50 -11.40 18.15
C VAL A 520 22.63 -10.00 17.55
N ILE A 521 23.21 -9.88 16.35
CA ILE A 521 23.44 -8.60 15.67
C ILE A 521 22.82 -8.65 14.28
N HIS A 522 21.81 -7.81 14.06
CA HIS A 522 21.17 -7.60 12.76
C HIS A 522 21.76 -6.38 12.07
N SER A 523 22.46 -6.58 10.96
CA SER A 523 22.93 -5.46 10.12
C SER A 523 23.21 -5.92 8.69
N GLY A 524 23.49 -4.97 7.80
CA GLY A 524 23.74 -5.20 6.38
C GLY A 524 24.93 -4.44 5.84
N SER A 525 24.96 -4.23 4.52
CA SER A 525 26.06 -3.56 3.81
C SER A 525 25.99 -2.03 3.88
N ARG A 526 25.06 -1.49 4.66
CA ARG A 526 24.89 -0.05 4.88
C ARG A 526 24.60 0.64 3.55
N ASN A 527 25.18 1.81 3.31
CA ASN A 527 24.97 2.56 2.07
C ASN A 527 25.62 1.90 0.84
N LEU A 528 26.63 1.04 1.02
CA LEU A 528 27.33 0.39 -0.10
C LEU A 528 26.36 -0.47 -0.92
N GLY A 529 25.61 -1.38 -0.29
CA GLY A 529 24.64 -2.22 -0.98
C GLY A 529 23.55 -1.42 -1.69
N HIS A 530 23.11 -0.30 -1.10
CA HIS A 530 22.12 0.57 -1.72
C HIS A 530 22.64 1.18 -3.02
N VAL A 531 23.88 1.67 -3.02
CA VAL A 531 24.52 2.26 -4.19
C VAL A 531 24.74 1.21 -5.27
N VAL A 532 25.23 0.02 -4.91
CA VAL A 532 25.43 -1.10 -5.84
C VAL A 532 24.09 -1.54 -6.45
N ALA A 533 23.08 -1.83 -5.63
CA ALA A 533 21.76 -2.23 -6.12
C ALA A 533 21.14 -1.18 -7.05
N THR A 534 21.24 0.10 -6.71
CA THR A 534 20.68 1.20 -7.51
C THR A 534 21.44 1.37 -8.83
N HIS A 535 22.77 1.30 -8.81
CA HIS A 535 23.60 1.41 -10.01
C HIS A 535 23.24 0.33 -11.03
N TYR A 536 23.23 -0.94 -10.61
CA TYR A 536 22.95 -2.05 -11.50
C TYR A 536 21.47 -2.12 -11.89
N GLN A 537 20.54 -1.67 -11.04
CA GLN A 537 19.14 -1.54 -11.45
C GLN A 537 18.97 -0.50 -12.56
N ASN A 538 19.64 0.65 -12.45
CA ASN A 538 19.61 1.66 -13.51
C ASN A 538 20.23 1.12 -14.81
N GLN A 539 21.34 0.38 -14.72
CA GLN A 539 21.90 -0.29 -15.89
C GLN A 539 20.91 -1.29 -16.53
N ALA A 540 20.16 -2.05 -15.72
CA ALA A 540 19.14 -2.97 -16.23
C ALA A 540 18.01 -2.24 -16.94
N ILE A 541 17.54 -1.11 -16.36
CA ILE A 541 16.51 -0.26 -16.97
C ILE A 541 17.00 0.30 -18.30
N GLU A 542 18.24 0.79 -18.35
CA GLU A 542 18.85 1.30 -19.58
C GLU A 542 18.93 0.19 -20.63
N TYR A 543 19.45 -0.98 -20.26
CA TYR A 543 19.57 -2.15 -21.13
C TYR A 543 18.24 -2.48 -21.82
N HIS A 544 17.15 -2.53 -21.05
CA HIS A 544 15.80 -2.82 -21.59
C HIS A 544 15.12 -1.64 -22.30
N SER A 545 15.63 -0.41 -22.16
CA SER A 545 15.12 0.78 -22.86
C SER A 545 15.81 1.01 -24.23
N GLY A 546 16.65 0.07 -24.68
CA GLY A 546 17.39 0.18 -25.94
C GLY A 546 18.83 0.71 -25.79
N TYR A 547 19.34 0.79 -24.56
CA TYR A 547 20.76 1.02 -24.29
C TYR A 547 21.54 -0.30 -24.39
N ASP A 548 21.50 -0.90 -25.57
CA ASP A 548 22.14 -2.18 -25.86
C ASP A 548 23.58 -2.00 -26.38
N ASN A 549 24.27 -3.11 -26.66
CA ASN A 549 25.64 -3.10 -27.18
C ASN A 549 25.76 -2.33 -28.51
N GLU A 550 24.69 -2.29 -29.31
CA GLU A 550 24.67 -1.57 -30.59
C GLU A 550 24.65 -0.05 -30.36
N TYR A 551 23.85 0.43 -29.40
CA TYR A 551 23.89 1.82 -28.96
C TYR A 551 25.28 2.19 -28.41
N LEU A 552 25.87 1.35 -27.54
CA LEU A 552 27.17 1.62 -26.93
C LEU A 552 28.29 1.74 -27.98
N LYS A 553 28.29 0.84 -28.97
CA LYS A 553 29.22 0.89 -30.10
C LYS A 553 29.02 2.16 -30.93
N SER A 554 27.77 2.45 -31.30
CA SER A 554 27.40 3.65 -32.06
C SER A 554 27.77 4.95 -31.33
N ARG A 555 27.63 4.97 -30.00
CA ARG A 555 28.00 6.09 -29.15
C ARG A 555 29.50 6.31 -29.13
N GLN A 556 30.29 5.23 -29.01
CA GLN A 556 31.75 5.33 -28.99
C GLN A 556 32.29 5.80 -30.35
N GLU A 557 31.79 5.24 -31.46
CA GLU A 557 32.12 5.67 -32.81
C GLU A 557 31.76 7.15 -33.06
N LEU A 558 30.61 7.60 -32.54
CA LEU A 558 30.18 8.99 -32.59
C LEU A 558 31.11 9.92 -31.79
N ILE A 559 31.49 9.52 -30.57
CA ILE A 559 32.44 10.29 -29.74
C ILE A 559 33.80 10.40 -30.44
N ASP A 560 34.32 9.30 -30.98
CA ASP A 560 35.64 9.28 -31.61
C ASP A 560 35.65 10.09 -32.92
N THR A 561 34.56 10.03 -33.68
CA THR A 561 34.38 10.88 -34.88
C THR A 561 34.36 12.36 -34.51
N TYR A 562 33.52 12.76 -33.55
CA TYR A 562 33.43 14.18 -33.15
C TYR A 562 34.71 14.71 -32.50
N LYS A 563 35.46 13.85 -31.77
CA LYS A 563 36.78 14.22 -31.23
C LYS A 563 37.81 14.41 -32.35
N ARG A 564 37.82 13.52 -33.33
CA ARG A 564 38.69 13.60 -34.52
C ARG A 564 38.41 14.87 -35.34
N ASP A 565 37.14 15.24 -35.46
CA ASP A 565 36.69 16.41 -36.21
C ASP A 565 36.82 17.74 -35.43
N GLY A 566 37.35 17.72 -34.20
CA GLY A 566 37.49 18.91 -33.35
C GLY A 566 36.18 19.46 -32.76
N ARG A 567 35.04 18.78 -32.99
CA ARG A 567 33.68 19.20 -32.61
C ARG A 567 33.29 18.78 -31.19
N ARG A 568 34.21 18.92 -30.23
CA ARG A 568 34.02 18.42 -28.85
C ARG A 568 32.81 19.02 -28.13
N LYS A 569 32.45 20.27 -28.43
CA LYS A 569 31.32 20.98 -27.81
C LYS A 569 29.95 20.43 -28.23
N GLU A 570 29.88 19.70 -29.34
CA GLU A 570 28.63 19.19 -29.93
C GLU A 570 28.36 17.73 -29.55
N ILE A 571 29.34 17.04 -28.95
CA ILE A 571 29.25 15.63 -28.56
C ILE A 571 28.03 15.38 -27.67
N GLN A 572 27.77 16.28 -26.71
CA GLN A 572 26.68 16.10 -25.76
C GLN A 572 25.31 16.04 -26.45
N ASN A 573 25.05 16.97 -27.38
CA ASN A 573 23.78 17.02 -28.11
C ASN A 573 23.66 15.83 -29.08
N ALA A 574 24.75 15.48 -29.77
CA ALA A 574 24.77 14.34 -30.67
C ALA A 574 24.54 13.00 -29.96
N ILE A 575 24.97 12.86 -28.70
CA ILE A 575 24.65 11.69 -27.85
C ILE A 575 23.17 11.67 -27.48
N VAL A 576 22.55 12.82 -27.20
CA VAL A 576 21.11 12.89 -26.89
C VAL A 576 20.28 12.45 -28.10
N ASP A 577 20.61 12.96 -29.29
CA ASP A 577 19.94 12.57 -30.54
C ASP A 577 20.11 11.08 -30.84
N LEU A 578 21.33 10.55 -30.62
CA LEU A 578 21.60 9.13 -30.73
C LEU A 578 20.77 8.32 -29.72
N LYS A 579 20.63 8.79 -28.48
CA LYS A 579 19.83 8.11 -27.45
C LYS A 579 18.36 8.07 -27.82
N VAL A 580 17.81 9.14 -28.39
CA VAL A 580 16.43 9.17 -28.91
C VAL A 580 16.25 8.16 -30.04
N LYS A 581 17.23 8.05 -30.95
CA LYS A 581 17.18 7.11 -32.07
C LYS A 581 17.14 5.64 -31.64
N PHE A 582 17.84 5.30 -30.55
CA PHE A 582 17.94 3.94 -30.03
C PHE A 582 16.90 3.62 -28.96
N TYR A 583 16.09 4.60 -28.53
CA TYR A 583 15.04 4.38 -27.54
C TYR A 583 14.02 3.35 -28.04
N LYS A 584 13.79 2.30 -27.23
CA LYS A 584 12.77 1.28 -27.48
C LYS A 584 11.67 1.41 -26.43
N ASP A 585 10.41 1.21 -26.85
CA ASP A 585 9.30 1.10 -25.90
C ASP A 585 9.55 -0.09 -24.96
N LYS A 586 9.84 0.24 -23.70
CA LYS A 586 10.19 -0.72 -22.67
C LYS A 586 8.97 -1.57 -22.33
N LYS A 587 9.04 -2.87 -22.63
CA LYS A 587 7.97 -3.85 -22.35
C LYS A 587 7.91 -4.31 -20.89
N LEU A 588 9.02 -4.17 -20.15
CA LEU A 588 9.13 -4.60 -18.76
C LEU A 588 8.95 -3.41 -17.80
N PRO A 589 8.28 -3.59 -16.64
CA PRO A 589 8.35 -2.61 -15.56
C PRO A 589 9.80 -2.37 -15.12
N ASP A 590 10.11 -1.13 -14.69
CA ASP A 590 11.47 -0.77 -14.23
C ASP A 590 12.00 -1.71 -13.16
N VAL A 591 11.14 -2.11 -12.23
CA VAL A 591 11.47 -2.99 -11.10
C VAL A 591 11.77 -4.44 -11.50
N MET A 592 11.44 -4.84 -12.74
CA MET A 592 11.62 -6.20 -13.28
C MET A 592 12.67 -6.27 -14.39
N CYS A 593 13.38 -5.17 -14.66
CA CYS A 593 14.48 -5.16 -15.62
C CYS A 593 15.65 -6.00 -15.08
N TYR A 594 16.25 -6.83 -15.93
CA TYR A 594 17.34 -7.74 -15.57
C TYR A 594 18.65 -7.42 -16.30
N LEU A 595 19.73 -7.99 -15.80
CA LEU A 595 21.04 -8.06 -16.44
C LEU A 595 21.37 -9.52 -16.79
N GLU A 596 22.18 -9.71 -17.82
CA GLU A 596 22.68 -11.00 -18.29
C GLU A 596 24.12 -10.82 -18.84
N GLY A 597 24.83 -11.93 -19.07
CA GLY A 597 26.21 -11.92 -19.58
C GLY A 597 27.17 -11.11 -18.70
N ASP A 598 28.09 -10.35 -19.31
CA ASP A 598 29.12 -9.58 -18.59
C ASP A 598 28.54 -8.63 -17.52
N LYS A 599 27.35 -8.07 -17.76
CA LYS A 599 26.69 -7.17 -16.80
C LYS A 599 26.12 -7.89 -15.58
N ARG A 600 25.68 -9.14 -15.76
CA ARG A 600 25.36 -10.02 -14.62
C ARG A 600 26.62 -10.30 -13.81
N GLU A 601 27.72 -10.64 -14.45
CA GLU A 601 28.97 -10.96 -13.74
C GLU A 601 29.55 -9.75 -12.99
N GLU A 602 29.50 -8.55 -13.59
CA GLU A 602 29.86 -7.30 -12.90
C GLU A 602 29.00 -7.07 -11.65
N TYR A 603 27.68 -7.28 -11.74
CA TYR A 603 26.78 -7.17 -10.59
C TYR A 603 27.07 -8.20 -9.50
N LEU A 604 27.25 -9.46 -9.88
CA LEU A 604 27.55 -10.56 -8.94
C LEU A 604 28.90 -10.34 -8.24
N HIS A 605 29.90 -9.84 -8.97
CA HIS A 605 31.18 -9.42 -8.42
C HIS A 605 31.00 -8.34 -7.33
N ASP A 606 30.32 -7.24 -7.65
CA ASP A 606 30.14 -6.14 -6.69
C ASP A 606 29.20 -6.50 -5.54
N MET A 607 28.22 -7.37 -5.78
CA MET A 607 27.42 -8.00 -4.73
C MET A 607 28.28 -8.80 -3.77
N SER A 608 29.26 -9.58 -4.27
CA SER A 608 30.14 -10.37 -3.40
C SER A 608 30.92 -9.48 -2.41
N ILE A 609 31.35 -8.29 -2.87
CA ILE A 609 32.00 -7.29 -2.03
C ILE A 609 31.02 -6.75 -0.99
N CYS A 610 29.77 -6.49 -1.36
CA CYS A 610 28.72 -6.06 -0.42
C CYS A 610 28.43 -7.13 0.66
N GLN A 611 28.38 -8.41 0.27
CA GLN A 611 28.17 -9.52 1.21
C GLN A 611 29.32 -9.63 2.21
N ARG A 612 30.58 -9.61 1.72
CA ARG A 612 31.78 -9.59 2.56
C ARG A 612 31.83 -8.38 3.49
N PHE A 613 31.41 -7.21 3.00
CA PHE A 613 31.30 -6.00 3.80
C PHE A 613 30.29 -6.18 4.94
N ALA A 614 29.10 -6.71 4.65
CA ALA A 614 28.04 -6.88 5.63
C ALA A 614 28.43 -7.90 6.72
N GLU A 615 29.05 -9.01 6.31
CA GLU A 615 29.61 -10.02 7.22
C GLU A 615 30.65 -9.42 8.16
N LEU A 616 31.65 -8.72 7.60
CA LEU A 616 32.70 -8.05 8.37
C LEU A 616 32.13 -6.95 9.28
N ASN A 617 31.11 -6.22 8.83
CA ASN A 617 30.44 -5.20 9.63
C ASN A 617 29.87 -5.80 10.92
N ARG A 618 29.16 -6.93 10.82
CA ARG A 618 28.61 -7.63 11.99
C ARG A 618 29.71 -8.17 12.90
N GLU A 619 30.75 -8.79 12.34
CA GLU A 619 31.90 -9.28 13.12
C GLU A 619 32.60 -8.17 13.89
N VAL A 620 32.78 -6.99 13.28
CA VAL A 620 33.40 -5.84 13.95
C VAL A 620 32.51 -5.31 15.08
N ILE A 621 31.18 -5.27 14.92
CA ILE A 621 30.26 -4.90 16.00
C ILE A 621 30.38 -5.91 17.15
N ALA A 622 30.30 -7.21 16.86
CA ALA A 622 30.44 -8.27 17.86
C ALA A 622 31.78 -8.16 18.59
N LYS A 623 32.89 -8.06 17.86
CA LYS A 623 34.23 -7.97 18.43
C LYS A 623 34.39 -6.80 19.39
N ARG A 624 33.82 -5.64 19.05
CA ARG A 624 33.87 -4.45 19.92
C ARG A 624 33.10 -4.67 21.22
N ILE A 625 31.90 -5.22 21.13
CA ILE A 625 31.05 -5.53 22.29
C ILE A 625 31.70 -6.60 23.17
N LEU A 626 32.10 -7.73 22.58
CA LEU A 626 32.66 -8.87 23.31
C LEU A 626 33.97 -8.51 24.02
N ASN A 627 34.89 -7.81 23.35
CA ASN A 627 36.14 -7.39 23.99
C ASN A 627 35.89 -6.40 25.14
N TYR A 628 34.89 -5.52 25.02
CA TYR A 628 34.56 -4.59 26.10
C TYR A 628 33.91 -5.29 27.30
N MET A 629 32.99 -6.22 27.04
CA MET A 629 32.24 -6.91 28.08
C MET A 629 33.05 -8.01 28.77
N PHE A 630 33.87 -8.75 28.01
CA PHE A 630 34.52 -9.98 28.48
C PHE A 630 36.05 -9.97 28.37
N GLY A 631 36.64 -8.94 27.76
CA GLY A 631 38.10 -8.85 27.56
C GLY A 631 38.64 -9.75 26.44
N HIS A 632 37.78 -10.53 25.79
CA HIS A 632 38.11 -11.37 24.63
C HIS A 632 36.89 -11.50 23.70
N ASP A 633 37.13 -11.95 22.47
CA ASP A 633 36.08 -12.26 21.49
C ASP A 633 35.98 -13.76 21.17
N ALA A 634 36.67 -14.65 21.89
CA ALA A 634 36.73 -16.09 21.59
C ALA A 634 35.44 -16.88 21.92
N PHE A 635 34.38 -16.63 21.15
CA PHE A 635 33.08 -17.33 21.24
C PHE A 635 32.70 -18.00 19.91
N GLN A 636 32.01 -19.14 19.98
CA GLN A 636 31.39 -19.77 18.82
C GLN A 636 30.31 -18.86 18.24
N ARG A 637 30.25 -18.76 16.91
CA ARG A 637 29.27 -17.93 16.22
C ARG A 637 28.98 -18.46 14.83
N PHE A 638 27.83 -18.08 14.30
CA PHE A 638 27.43 -18.37 12.93
C PHE A 638 26.68 -17.17 12.34
N GLN A 639 26.60 -17.11 11.01
CA GLN A 639 25.89 -16.05 10.30
C GLN A 639 24.69 -16.58 9.52
N THR A 640 23.65 -15.77 9.43
CA THR A 640 22.43 -16.07 8.69
C THR A 640 22.08 -14.87 7.80
N THR A 641 22.49 -14.90 6.53
CA THR A 641 22.21 -13.84 5.55
C THR A 641 20.82 -14.04 4.93
N HIS A 642 20.08 -12.96 4.68
CA HIS A 642 18.70 -13.04 4.17
C HIS A 642 18.37 -12.15 2.95
N ASN A 643 19.29 -11.33 2.46
CA ASN A 643 19.13 -10.55 1.21
C ASN A 643 20.35 -10.70 0.31
N TYR A 644 20.36 -11.69 -0.58
CA TYR A 644 21.53 -12.01 -1.40
C TYR A 644 21.20 -12.96 -2.55
N ILE A 645 22.20 -13.14 -3.42
CA ILE A 645 22.26 -14.28 -4.33
C ILE A 645 23.43 -15.12 -3.82
N ASP A 646 23.15 -16.40 -3.59
CA ASP A 646 24.16 -17.35 -3.20
C ASP A 646 24.94 -17.79 -4.45
N PHE A 647 26.26 -17.71 -4.39
CA PHE A 647 27.13 -18.01 -5.53
C PHE A 647 27.33 -19.51 -5.76
N GLU A 648 26.94 -20.37 -4.81
CA GLU A 648 27.02 -21.82 -4.95
C GLU A 648 25.81 -22.39 -5.66
N ASP A 649 24.60 -21.95 -5.28
CA ASP A 649 23.33 -22.50 -5.79
C ASP A 649 22.59 -21.55 -6.76
N ASN A 650 23.08 -20.32 -6.93
CA ASN A 650 22.48 -19.25 -7.77
C ASN A 650 21.04 -18.89 -7.35
N ILE A 651 20.65 -19.20 -6.11
CA ILE A 651 19.33 -18.89 -5.58
C ILE A 651 19.34 -17.46 -5.05
N VAL A 652 18.44 -16.65 -5.59
CA VAL A 652 18.10 -15.35 -5.04
C VAL A 652 17.28 -15.56 -3.78
N ARG A 653 17.66 -14.90 -2.69
CA ARG A 653 16.93 -14.92 -1.42
C ARG A 653 16.69 -13.49 -0.97
N LYS A 654 15.43 -13.07 -0.89
CA LYS A 654 15.02 -11.78 -0.34
C LYS A 654 14.09 -11.98 0.83
N GLY A 655 14.57 -11.66 2.03
CA GLY A 655 13.94 -12.07 3.28
C GLY A 655 13.77 -13.57 3.39
N ALA A 656 14.74 -14.33 2.93
CA ALA A 656 14.78 -15.78 3.08
C ALA A 656 16.22 -16.20 3.35
N ILE A 657 16.42 -17.28 4.08
CA ILE A 657 17.74 -17.75 4.52
C ILE A 657 18.05 -19.10 3.90
N LYS A 658 19.34 -19.45 3.76
CA LYS A 658 19.74 -20.79 3.34
C LYS A 658 19.53 -21.76 4.50
N ALA A 659 18.86 -22.87 4.22
CA ALA A 659 18.52 -23.94 5.14
C ALA A 659 19.02 -25.28 4.57
N ALA A 660 20.29 -25.32 4.15
CA ALA A 660 20.95 -26.55 3.74
C ALA A 660 21.10 -27.52 4.92
N ILE A 661 21.30 -28.80 4.62
CA ILE A 661 21.40 -29.84 5.65
C ILE A 661 22.47 -29.48 6.69
N ASN A 662 22.14 -29.60 7.98
CA ASN A 662 23.03 -29.31 9.10
C ASN A 662 23.56 -27.85 9.18
N THR A 663 22.92 -26.90 8.49
CA THR A 663 23.27 -25.48 8.60
C THR A 663 22.54 -24.84 9.77
N GLU A 664 23.28 -24.31 10.75
CA GLU A 664 22.68 -23.54 11.84
C GLU A 664 22.10 -22.22 11.32
N VAL A 665 20.87 -21.92 11.73
CA VAL A 665 20.15 -20.72 11.32
C VAL A 665 19.45 -20.06 12.50
N LEU A 666 19.36 -18.73 12.43
CA LEU A 666 18.58 -17.93 13.36
C LEU A 666 17.45 -17.20 12.61
N ILE A 667 16.22 -17.38 13.07
CA ILE A 667 15.01 -16.74 12.52
C ILE A 667 14.47 -15.75 13.55
N PRO A 668 14.79 -14.44 13.46
CA PRO A 668 14.26 -13.42 14.37
C PRO A 668 12.76 -13.18 14.21
N ILE A 669 12.03 -13.12 15.32
CA ILE A 669 10.57 -12.96 15.33
C ILE A 669 10.20 -11.50 15.60
N ASN A 670 10.38 -11.04 16.84
CA ASN A 670 10.15 -9.66 17.25
C ASN A 670 10.84 -9.39 18.59
N MET A 671 10.78 -8.14 19.05
CA MET A 671 11.46 -7.67 20.26
C MET A 671 11.01 -8.38 21.55
N ARG A 672 9.84 -9.06 21.58
CA ARG A 672 9.33 -9.78 22.76
C ARG A 672 9.53 -11.28 22.65
N ASP A 673 9.20 -11.83 21.49
CA ASP A 673 9.16 -13.28 21.28
C ASP A 673 10.53 -13.88 20.96
N GLY A 674 11.48 -13.02 20.57
CA GLY A 674 12.89 -13.34 20.39
C GLY A 674 13.18 -13.97 19.04
N SER A 675 13.89 -15.10 19.04
CA SER A 675 14.36 -15.76 17.81
C SER A 675 14.22 -17.28 17.90
N ILE A 676 14.04 -17.93 16.75
CA ILE A 676 14.09 -19.39 16.63
C ILE A 676 15.51 -19.79 16.23
N LEU A 677 16.16 -20.62 17.05
CA LEU A 677 17.39 -21.32 16.68
C LEU A 677 17.01 -22.66 16.05
N ALA A 678 17.46 -22.88 14.82
CA ALA A 678 17.12 -24.08 14.07
C ALA A 678 18.28 -24.58 13.22
N VAL A 679 18.12 -25.77 12.65
CA VAL A 679 19.07 -26.39 11.72
C VAL A 679 18.35 -26.72 10.41
N GLY A 680 18.96 -26.36 9.28
CA GLY A 680 18.39 -26.63 7.97
C GLY A 680 18.27 -28.13 7.65
N LYS A 681 17.14 -28.51 7.03
CA LYS A 681 16.88 -29.89 6.57
C LYS A 681 17.35 -30.15 5.13
N GLY A 682 17.71 -29.11 4.38
CA GLY A 682 18.13 -29.24 2.98
C GLY A 682 16.99 -29.62 2.03
N ASN A 683 15.77 -29.15 2.31
CA ASN A 683 14.60 -29.50 1.51
C ASN A 683 14.63 -28.81 0.14
N ASP A 684 14.82 -29.60 -0.92
CA ASP A 684 14.89 -29.11 -2.31
C ASP A 684 13.58 -28.43 -2.75
N GLU A 685 12.41 -28.90 -2.29
CA GLU A 685 11.14 -28.23 -2.59
C GLU A 685 11.05 -26.83 -2.00
N TRP A 686 11.86 -26.52 -1.00
CA TRP A 686 11.95 -25.21 -0.40
C TRP A 686 13.11 -24.37 -0.95
N ASN A 687 13.71 -24.76 -2.09
CA ASN A 687 14.94 -24.15 -2.59
C ASN A 687 16.06 -24.18 -1.53
N CYS A 688 16.08 -25.24 -0.70
CA CYS A 688 16.94 -25.37 0.48
C CYS A 688 16.94 -24.06 1.33
N SER A 689 15.76 -23.47 1.54
CA SER A 689 15.60 -22.16 2.17
C SER A 689 14.51 -22.15 3.24
N ALA A 690 14.61 -21.19 4.16
CA ALA A 690 13.68 -20.97 5.26
C ALA A 690 13.30 -19.48 5.36
N PRO A 691 12.23 -19.10 6.10
CA PRO A 691 11.93 -17.70 6.36
C PRO A 691 13.06 -17.00 7.12
N HIS A 692 13.19 -15.69 6.94
CA HIS A 692 14.17 -14.89 7.68
C HIS A 692 13.61 -14.30 8.98
N GLY A 693 12.29 -14.29 9.16
CA GLY A 693 11.69 -13.81 10.39
C GLY A 693 10.19 -14.07 10.50
N ALA A 694 9.48 -13.26 11.27
CA ALA A 694 8.02 -13.38 11.40
C ALA A 694 7.23 -12.76 10.24
N GLY A 695 7.81 -11.77 9.55
CA GLY A 695 7.07 -10.94 8.61
C GLY A 695 6.15 -9.93 9.33
N ARG A 696 5.81 -8.83 8.65
CA ARG A 696 5.01 -7.75 9.24
C ARG A 696 3.52 -7.97 9.00
N LEU A 697 2.70 -7.68 10.00
CA LEU A 697 1.23 -7.60 9.86
C LEU A 697 0.77 -6.23 9.35
N MET A 698 1.60 -5.21 9.50
CA MET A 698 1.29 -3.84 9.10
C MET A 698 2.53 -3.05 8.72
N SER A 699 2.33 -2.02 7.89
CA SER A 699 3.40 -1.08 7.53
C SER A 699 3.92 -0.31 8.75
N ARG A 700 5.10 0.28 8.63
CA ARG A 700 5.68 1.13 9.68
C ARG A 700 4.78 2.30 10.03
N THR A 701 4.23 2.97 9.02
CA THR A 701 3.27 4.06 9.19
C THR A 701 2.03 3.60 9.95
N LYS A 702 1.43 2.47 9.54
CA LYS A 702 0.23 1.94 10.20
C LYS A 702 0.51 1.54 11.65
N ALA A 703 1.71 1.03 11.96
CA ALA A 703 2.12 0.77 13.33
C ALA A 703 2.14 2.05 14.17
N PHE A 704 2.72 3.16 13.67
CA PHE A 704 2.66 4.46 14.37
C PHE A 704 1.23 5.01 14.55
N GLU A 705 0.33 4.72 13.61
CA GLU A 705 -1.06 5.21 13.66
C GLU A 705 -1.98 4.39 14.57
N SER A 706 -1.68 3.10 14.76
CA SER A 706 -2.60 2.15 15.42
C SER A 706 -2.09 1.55 16.72
N ILE A 707 -0.78 1.57 16.97
CA ILE A 707 -0.19 1.04 18.19
C ILE A 707 0.00 2.16 19.21
N GLU A 708 -0.66 2.03 20.35
CA GLU A 708 -0.47 2.95 21.47
C GLU A 708 0.88 2.69 22.15
N PHE A 709 1.61 3.77 22.46
CA PHE A 709 2.92 3.66 23.10
C PHE A 709 2.87 2.96 24.47
N LYS A 710 1.74 3.11 25.19
CA LYS A 710 1.52 2.43 26.47
C LYS A 710 1.52 0.91 26.30
N ASP A 711 0.87 0.41 25.26
CA ASP A 711 0.77 -1.02 25.00
C ASP A 711 2.12 -1.56 24.56
N PHE A 712 2.86 -0.82 23.71
CA PHE A 712 4.24 -1.19 23.38
C PHE A 712 5.13 -1.30 24.63
N LYS A 713 5.02 -0.36 25.57
CA LYS A 713 5.80 -0.42 26.80
C LYS A 713 5.41 -1.60 27.70
N GLU A 714 4.13 -1.94 27.79
CA GLU A 714 3.68 -3.08 28.60
C GLU A 714 4.13 -4.42 27.99
N GLU A 715 4.05 -4.57 26.67
CA GLU A 715 4.49 -5.77 25.94
C GLU A 715 5.99 -6.04 26.07
N MET A 716 6.78 -4.99 26.33
CA MET A 716 8.24 -5.07 26.50
C MET A 716 8.67 -5.26 27.96
N LYS A 717 7.74 -5.40 28.90
CA LYS A 717 8.04 -5.52 30.33
C LYS A 717 8.82 -6.79 30.62
N GLY A 718 9.92 -6.65 31.36
CA GLY A 718 10.85 -7.74 31.68
C GLY A 718 12.02 -7.87 30.70
N ILE A 719 12.06 -7.05 29.65
CA ILE A 719 13.16 -7.00 28.67
C ILE A 719 13.86 -5.66 28.83
N TYR A 720 15.18 -5.67 29.05
CA TYR A 720 15.94 -4.43 29.17
C TYR A 720 16.07 -3.77 27.80
N SER A 721 15.59 -2.54 27.66
CA SER A 721 15.77 -1.79 26.42
C SER A 721 15.60 -0.29 26.64
N THR A 722 16.61 0.49 26.24
CA THR A 722 16.50 1.96 26.15
C THR A 722 15.90 2.42 24.83
N SER A 723 15.63 1.48 23.90
CA SER A 723 15.05 1.77 22.60
C SER A 723 13.52 1.79 22.60
N VAL A 724 12.84 1.37 23.67
CA VAL A 724 11.37 1.43 23.78
C VAL A 724 10.92 2.89 23.94
N THR A 725 10.74 3.56 22.81
CA THR A 725 10.42 4.98 22.73
C THR A 725 9.28 5.22 21.72
N PRO A 726 8.62 6.40 21.74
CA PRO A 726 7.62 6.72 20.73
C PRO A 726 8.15 6.70 19.30
N LYS A 727 9.47 6.80 19.09
CA LYS A 727 10.11 6.78 17.77
C LYS A 727 10.30 5.39 17.17
N THR A 728 10.11 4.33 17.96
CA THR A 728 10.36 2.94 17.56
C THR A 728 9.09 2.09 17.62
N ILE A 729 7.92 2.73 17.66
CA ILE A 729 6.61 2.05 17.69
C ILE A 729 6.43 1.15 16.46
N ASP A 730 7.03 1.52 15.32
CA ASP A 730 7.01 0.71 14.11
C ASP A 730 7.69 -0.65 14.27
N GLU A 731 8.47 -0.84 15.31
CA GLU A 731 9.19 -2.07 15.62
C GLU A 731 8.59 -2.83 16.81
N ALA A 732 7.44 -2.37 17.33
CA ALA A 732 6.73 -3.02 18.42
C ALA A 732 6.32 -4.47 18.07
N PRO A 733 6.25 -5.40 19.05
CA PRO A 733 5.87 -6.80 18.82
C PRO A 733 4.57 -6.97 18.04
N MET A 734 3.58 -6.11 18.32
CA MET A 734 2.26 -6.10 17.67
C MET A 734 2.30 -5.82 16.16
N ALA A 735 3.41 -5.29 15.63
CA ALA A 735 3.56 -5.02 14.20
C ALA A 735 3.94 -6.27 13.38
N TYR A 736 4.27 -7.38 14.04
CA TYR A 736 4.79 -8.62 13.45
C TYR A 736 3.81 -9.78 13.60
N LYS A 737 3.92 -10.80 12.72
CA LYS A 737 3.15 -12.05 12.87
C LYS A 737 3.54 -12.75 14.17
N SER A 738 2.67 -13.64 14.64
CA SER A 738 2.97 -14.44 15.84
C SER A 738 4.06 -15.46 15.56
N ILE A 739 4.74 -15.92 16.62
CA ILE A 739 5.76 -16.97 16.47
C ILE A 739 5.14 -18.29 16.02
N GLU A 740 3.91 -18.57 16.46
CA GLU A 740 3.14 -19.75 16.11
C GLU A 740 2.87 -19.83 14.60
N ASP A 741 2.52 -18.70 13.96
CA ASP A 741 2.29 -18.63 12.51
C ASP A 741 3.52 -19.08 11.70
N ILE A 742 4.73 -18.90 12.25
CA ILE A 742 5.98 -19.35 11.64
C ILE A 742 6.25 -20.81 11.98
N ILE A 743 6.19 -21.18 13.26
CA ILE A 743 6.50 -22.55 13.72
C ILE A 743 5.65 -23.58 12.97
N ASP A 744 4.36 -23.32 12.80
CA ASP A 744 3.41 -24.24 12.18
C ASP A 744 3.72 -24.51 10.70
N ASN A 745 4.46 -23.62 10.04
CA ASN A 745 4.74 -23.66 8.61
C ASN A 745 6.19 -24.01 8.24
N ILE A 746 7.15 -24.01 9.17
CA ILE A 746 8.59 -24.17 8.84
C ILE A 746 9.16 -25.57 9.04
N GLU A 747 8.37 -26.50 9.57
CA GLU A 747 8.83 -27.85 9.93
C GLU A 747 9.48 -28.58 8.75
N ASP A 748 8.97 -28.43 7.53
CA ASP A 748 9.53 -29.09 6.34
C ASP A 748 10.92 -28.55 5.94
N SER A 749 11.26 -27.33 6.37
CA SER A 749 12.49 -26.63 5.98
C SER A 749 13.59 -26.70 7.04
N VAL A 750 13.22 -26.61 8.32
CA VAL A 750 14.18 -26.58 9.43
C VAL A 750 13.73 -27.46 10.59
N GLU A 751 14.70 -27.93 11.37
CA GLU A 751 14.51 -28.56 12.67
C GLU A 751 14.75 -27.52 13.76
N ILE A 752 13.71 -27.19 14.53
CA ILE A 752 13.82 -26.23 15.64
C ILE A 752 14.63 -26.86 16.78
N LYS A 753 15.66 -26.15 17.24
CA LYS A 753 16.51 -26.57 18.36
C LYS A 753 16.17 -25.85 19.66
N ALA A 754 15.87 -24.56 19.58
CA ALA A 754 15.50 -23.76 20.75
C ALA A 754 14.72 -22.51 20.35
N ILE A 755 13.91 -22.01 21.28
CA ILE A 755 13.34 -20.66 21.20
C ILE A 755 14.15 -19.76 22.14
N LEU A 756 14.83 -18.77 21.57
CA LEU A 756 15.65 -17.83 22.31
C LEU A 756 14.79 -16.62 22.69
N LYS A 757 14.60 -16.37 23.99
CA LYS A 757 13.83 -15.23 24.50
C LYS A 757 14.73 -14.01 24.74
N PRO A 758 14.31 -12.79 24.38
CA PRO A 758 15.14 -11.62 24.55
C PRO A 758 15.15 -11.20 26.02
N ILE A 759 16.34 -10.89 26.53
CA ILE A 759 16.54 -10.23 27.83
C ILE A 759 17.04 -8.79 27.66
N TYR A 760 17.59 -8.48 26.48
CA TYR A 760 18.08 -7.15 26.10
C TYR A 760 17.79 -6.86 24.64
N ASN A 761 17.30 -5.65 24.34
CA ASN A 761 17.14 -5.18 22.96
C ASN A 761 17.67 -3.75 22.77
N PHE A 762 18.36 -3.56 21.66
CA PHE A 762 18.79 -2.27 21.17
C PHE A 762 18.39 -2.06 19.71
N LYS A 763 17.71 -0.96 19.45
CA LYS A 763 17.39 -0.45 18.11
C LYS A 763 17.80 1.01 17.98
N SER A 764 18.15 1.40 16.76
CA SER A 764 18.43 2.80 16.41
C SER A 764 17.22 3.69 16.62
N GLN A 765 17.41 4.76 17.38
CA GLN A 765 16.42 5.84 17.50
C GLN A 765 16.71 6.86 16.39
N ASN A 766 16.02 6.75 15.26
CA ASN A 766 16.24 7.60 14.07
C ASN A 766 16.45 9.10 14.35
#